data_AF-A0A928KRN6-F1
#
_entry.id   AF-A0A928KRN6-F1
#
_cell.length_a   1.000
_cell.length_b   1.000
_cell.length_c   1.000
_cell.angle_alpha   90.00
_cell.angle_beta   90.00
_cell.angle_gamma   90.00
#
_symmetry.space_group_name_H-M   'P 1'
#
loop_
_entity.id
_entity.type
_entity.pdbx_description
1 polymer ?
#
loop_
_entity_poly.entity_id
_entity_poly.type
_entity_poly.pdbx_seq_one_letter_code
_entity_poly.pdbx_strand_id
1 'polypeptide(L)'
;MVNSRDFVQDKNYSAPDKEKEKLVLKLGNMITDRYLVKYTHTMTTDDPEYWALDAVLTKEEVKFLLSFKKCRVSYSPEEIAERNNLSLEKTNEMIKHLCWVGVLEMTRESPDKSKVYNVPIFVPGSAEFMMMNDELTDAHPELATFFNLMTQMPLEGITQMVPPGGNGIGMHVIPVEKAIEHESTSVSIEHISHWLNKYDKYSVGQCTCRKQQAMRGEGSGEINGEFCMGVGDMAEYCVDKGMGRYITYEEALELLERSERHGFVHQTTNIDGEDKIVAICNCAPGVCNALRTSQLYNTPNMSRSAYRAHVEKEKCVACGKCVEVCPVGAAKLGQKLCTKNGEIEYPVTELPDAKKWGADKWNPNYREDAKINCYDTGTAPCKTACPAHLAVQGYVKMAAEGRYLDALKLIKQDNPFPAVCGAICNRRCEDACTRGTVDEPVAIDEIKKFIAAQELNEANRFVPICEKDDGGMWGPDYKMAVIGGGPAGLSCAYYLRTKGYDVTVFEKEKQLGGMMLNGIPSYRLQKNTVEAEIDVLRTMGVEFRCGVDVGKDITLDELRKDGYKAFYIAIGLQGGRTAGVPGEDAEGVVSGIDFLRKVNQSQQDKLSGDAVVIGGGNVAVDVARSAVRMTDGKVTMLCLESAEEMPAAKDEVLEAKEEGIEVLNGWGPKEVLKDENGAVKAVVFKKCVSVFDSEHRFSPVYDENDTITVECKAVLEAIGQSAEWGRLLEGTKVETRRNGTAVADPVTFQTAEPDIFVGGDICFGARFVIDAIAEGKKACESMHRFVHPGQSLTIARDLREFKELDKENIALENYDNAPRQAPGHRNVDAVSTFDDIRLPFTEEQVKAEAARCLGCGATVVDLNRCIGCGLCTTRCEFDAIHLSRDLPECTNMIRCEDKVLPLGKYALKRGIKIIKNSGK
;
A
#
# COMPACT_ATOMS: atom_id res chain seq x y z
N MET A 1 -15.36 5.69 19.40
CA MET A 1 -15.95 6.58 18.36
C MET A 1 -15.33 7.96 18.41
N VAL A 2 -15.01 8.46 19.60
CA VAL A 2 -14.11 9.61 19.76
C VAL A 2 -12.66 9.18 20.03
N ASN A 3 -11.70 10.02 19.64
CA ASN A 3 -10.27 9.83 19.88
C ASN A 3 -9.68 10.98 20.75
N SER A 4 -8.38 10.94 21.03
CA SER A 4 -7.71 11.93 21.90
C SER A 4 -7.68 13.38 21.38
N ARG A 5 -7.89 13.60 20.08
CA ARG A 5 -7.97 14.90 19.40
C ARG A 5 -9.41 15.38 19.20
N ASP A 6 -10.39 14.56 19.56
CA ASP A 6 -11.79 14.95 19.39
C ASP A 6 -12.21 15.94 20.46
N PHE A 7 -13.08 16.85 20.04
CA PHE A 7 -13.69 17.81 20.94
C PHE A 7 -14.58 17.10 21.96
N VAL A 8 -14.38 17.44 23.22
CA VAL A 8 -15.22 17.01 24.34
C VAL A 8 -15.66 18.26 25.07
N GLN A 9 -16.97 18.49 25.10
CA GLN A 9 -17.56 19.59 25.85
C GLN A 9 -17.18 19.49 27.33
N ASP A 10 -16.83 20.62 27.95
CA ASP A 10 -16.62 20.66 29.40
C ASP A 10 -17.90 20.23 30.11
N LYS A 11 -17.79 19.22 30.99
CA LYS A 11 -18.92 18.72 31.78
C LYS A 11 -19.54 19.77 32.70
N ASN A 12 -18.80 20.84 33.00
CA ASN A 12 -19.28 21.98 33.78
C ASN A 12 -19.69 23.17 32.91
N TYR A 13 -19.76 23.00 31.58
CA TYR A 13 -20.17 24.06 30.69
C TYR A 13 -21.56 24.57 31.08
N SER A 14 -21.68 25.89 31.17
CA SER A 14 -22.95 26.58 31.30
C SER A 14 -22.99 27.67 30.26
N ALA A 15 -24.03 27.65 29.42
CA ALA A 15 -24.19 28.66 28.38
C ALA A 15 -24.23 30.08 28.98
N PRO A 16 -23.43 31.03 28.45
CA PRO A 16 -23.42 32.41 28.93
C PRO A 16 -24.76 33.13 28.69
N ASP A 17 -25.39 32.89 27.54
CA ASP A 17 -26.72 33.41 27.19
C ASP A 17 -27.76 32.27 27.27
N LYS A 18 -28.56 32.28 28.34
CA LYS A 18 -29.63 31.29 28.56
C LYS A 18 -30.78 31.38 27.55
N GLU A 19 -30.96 32.51 26.88
CA GLU A 19 -31.93 32.64 25.80
C GLU A 19 -31.39 31.95 24.54
N LYS A 20 -30.14 32.24 24.18
CA LYS A 20 -29.45 31.57 23.07
C LYS A 20 -29.43 30.07 23.26
N GLU A 21 -29.10 29.59 24.46
CA GLU A 21 -29.10 28.16 24.82
C GLU A 21 -30.42 27.48 24.43
N LYS A 22 -31.55 28.04 24.87
CA LYS A 22 -32.89 27.51 24.57
C LYS A 22 -33.20 27.49 23.08
N LEU A 23 -32.75 28.52 22.36
CA LEU A 23 -32.98 28.65 20.92
C LEU A 23 -32.14 27.66 20.13
N VAL A 24 -30.86 27.48 20.48
CA VAL A 24 -29.97 26.49 19.86
C VAL A 24 -30.48 25.08 20.12
N LEU A 25 -30.92 24.77 21.36
CA LEU A 25 -31.55 23.49 21.66
C LEU A 25 -32.80 23.24 20.81
N LYS A 26 -33.60 24.28 20.53
CA LYS A 26 -34.76 24.15 19.65
C LYS A 26 -34.33 23.91 18.19
N LEU A 27 -33.29 24.60 17.73
CA LEU A 27 -32.77 24.48 16.37
C LEU A 27 -32.13 23.10 16.14
N GLY A 28 -31.29 22.62 17.05
CA GLY A 28 -30.69 21.29 16.96
C GLY A 28 -31.75 20.18 16.95
N ASN A 29 -32.83 20.29 17.73
CA ASN A 29 -33.97 19.37 17.66
C ASN A 29 -34.71 19.41 16.31
N MET A 30 -34.78 20.58 15.67
CA MET A 30 -35.37 20.73 14.33
C MET A 30 -34.53 19.98 13.27
N ILE A 31 -33.21 20.08 13.36
CA ILE A 31 -32.27 19.58 12.33
C ILE A 31 -31.87 18.12 12.56
N THR A 32 -31.70 17.68 13.81
CA THR A 32 -31.12 16.37 14.14
C THR A 32 -31.89 15.20 13.51
N ASP A 33 -31.13 14.20 13.07
CA ASP A 33 -31.64 12.92 12.58
C ASP A 33 -31.43 11.77 13.58
N ARG A 34 -30.96 12.07 14.80
CA ARG A 34 -31.00 11.12 15.93
C ARG A 34 -32.44 10.93 16.35
N TYR A 35 -33.11 9.95 15.75
CA TYR A 35 -34.55 9.71 15.93
C TYR A 35 -34.99 9.70 17.40
N LEU A 36 -34.25 9.04 18.28
CA LEU A 36 -34.61 9.02 19.70
C LEU A 36 -34.65 10.44 20.27
N VAL A 37 -33.58 11.21 20.10
CA VAL A 37 -33.47 12.62 20.56
C VAL A 37 -34.55 13.48 19.93
N LYS A 38 -34.77 13.33 18.61
CA LYS A 38 -35.78 14.08 17.85
C LYS A 38 -37.19 13.88 18.40
N TYR A 39 -37.54 12.66 18.84
CA TYR A 39 -38.87 12.36 19.38
C TYR A 39 -38.98 12.64 20.88
N THR A 40 -37.95 12.36 21.67
CA THR A 40 -37.98 12.56 23.13
C THR A 40 -37.67 14.01 23.53
N HIS A 41 -37.13 14.83 22.62
CA HIS A 41 -36.69 16.20 22.87
C HIS A 41 -35.70 16.30 24.05
N THR A 42 -34.85 15.28 24.21
CA THR A 42 -33.93 15.15 25.35
C THR A 42 -32.55 15.76 25.11
N MET A 43 -32.37 16.54 24.04
CA MET A 43 -31.08 17.15 23.72
C MET A 43 -30.64 18.12 24.83
N THR A 44 -29.35 18.11 25.12
CA THR A 44 -28.68 18.89 26.17
C THR A 44 -27.52 19.70 25.61
N THR A 45 -26.86 20.49 26.45
CA THR A 45 -25.66 21.25 26.06
C THR A 45 -24.44 20.37 25.81
N ASP A 46 -24.47 19.11 26.25
CA ASP A 46 -23.40 18.14 26.03
C ASP A 46 -23.50 17.46 24.65
N ASP A 47 -24.64 17.61 23.96
CA ASP A 47 -24.88 16.98 22.68
C ASP A 47 -24.17 17.73 21.53
N PRO A 48 -23.64 17.00 20.54
CA PRO A 48 -22.92 17.56 19.39
C PRO A 48 -23.67 18.61 18.59
N GLU A 49 -24.97 18.42 18.41
CA GLU A 49 -25.82 19.38 17.72
C GLU A 49 -25.85 20.74 18.43
N TYR A 50 -25.80 20.74 19.76
CA TYR A 50 -25.84 21.98 20.52
C TYR A 50 -24.53 22.75 20.38
N TRP A 51 -23.40 22.15 20.78
CA TRP A 51 -22.15 22.90 20.87
C TRP A 51 -21.63 23.31 19.49
N ALA A 52 -21.88 22.54 18.44
CA ALA A 52 -21.49 22.92 17.08
C ALA A 52 -22.29 24.13 16.58
N LEU A 53 -23.62 24.13 16.78
CA LEU A 53 -24.48 25.26 16.39
C LEU A 53 -24.24 26.49 17.26
N ASP A 54 -24.01 26.31 18.56
CA ASP A 54 -23.71 27.42 19.47
C ASP A 54 -22.39 28.10 19.12
N ALA A 55 -21.38 27.33 18.70
CA ALA A 55 -20.08 27.84 18.30
C ALA A 55 -20.15 28.74 17.06
N VAL A 56 -20.93 28.36 16.05
CA VAL A 56 -20.91 29.02 14.73
C VAL A 56 -22.06 29.99 14.48
N LEU A 57 -23.09 30.02 15.33
CA LEU A 57 -24.26 30.88 15.14
C LEU A 57 -24.44 31.89 16.27
N THR A 58 -24.87 33.09 15.89
CA THR A 58 -25.40 34.11 16.79
C THR A 58 -26.85 33.82 17.18
N LYS A 59 -27.34 34.50 18.22
CA LYS A 59 -28.73 34.34 18.68
C LYS A 59 -29.75 34.74 17.60
N GLU A 60 -29.46 35.81 16.86
CA GLU A 60 -30.28 36.36 15.80
C GLU A 60 -30.38 35.40 14.60
N GLU A 61 -29.26 34.78 14.23
CA GLU A 61 -29.20 33.75 13.19
C GLU A 61 -30.00 32.50 13.56
N VAL A 62 -29.92 32.05 14.81
CA VAL A 62 -30.73 30.92 15.29
C VAL A 62 -32.22 31.24 15.20
N LYS A 63 -32.63 32.46 15.59
CA LYS A 63 -34.03 32.91 15.43
C LYS A 63 -34.45 32.91 13.96
N PHE A 64 -33.58 33.37 13.08
CA PHE A 64 -33.81 33.39 11.64
C PHE A 64 -34.02 31.97 11.08
N LEU A 65 -33.15 31.03 11.42
CA LEU A 65 -33.25 29.63 10.95
C LEU A 65 -34.52 28.93 11.47
N LEU A 66 -34.94 29.23 12.70
CA LEU A 66 -36.17 28.67 13.27
C LEU A 66 -37.45 29.12 12.52
N SER A 67 -37.41 30.18 11.70
CA SER A 67 -38.55 30.64 10.90
C SER A 67 -38.91 29.68 9.75
N PHE A 68 -37.98 28.81 9.35
CA PHE A 68 -38.20 27.78 8.33
C PHE A 68 -39.12 26.67 8.84
N LYS A 69 -39.19 26.47 10.16
CA LYS A 69 -40.03 25.48 10.90
C LYS A 69 -39.70 24.02 10.61
N LYS A 70 -39.21 23.68 9.43
CA LYS A 70 -38.87 22.32 8.99
C LYS A 70 -37.67 22.35 8.06
N CYS A 71 -36.79 21.36 8.20
CA CYS A 71 -35.70 21.14 7.25
C CYS A 71 -36.22 20.72 5.88
N ARG A 72 -35.42 20.97 4.84
CA ARG A 72 -35.67 20.57 3.44
C ARG A 72 -37.04 21.04 2.91
N VAL A 73 -37.46 22.22 3.36
CA VAL A 73 -38.58 22.98 2.77
C VAL A 73 -38.02 24.31 2.31
N SER A 74 -38.11 24.54 1.01
CA SER A 74 -37.54 25.73 0.37
C SER A 74 -38.49 26.91 0.40
N TYR A 75 -37.94 28.12 0.58
CA TYR A 75 -38.66 29.39 0.55
C TYR A 75 -37.92 30.41 -0.30
N SER A 76 -38.64 31.34 -0.92
CA SER A 76 -38.04 32.47 -1.62
C SER A 76 -37.48 33.50 -0.62
N PRO A 77 -36.51 34.35 -1.02
CA PRO A 77 -36.04 35.45 -0.19
C PRO A 77 -37.15 36.35 0.36
N GLU A 78 -38.20 36.60 -0.43
CA GLU A 78 -39.36 37.41 -0.04
C GLU A 78 -40.19 36.73 1.05
N GLU A 79 -40.46 35.42 0.93
CA GLU A 79 -41.16 34.65 1.95
C GLU A 79 -40.35 34.57 3.25
N ILE A 80 -39.02 34.45 3.16
CA ILE A 80 -38.12 34.44 4.31
C ILE A 80 -38.12 35.82 5.00
N ALA A 81 -38.13 36.90 4.23
CA ALA A 81 -38.19 38.27 4.74
C ALA A 81 -39.49 38.52 5.51
N GLU A 82 -40.63 38.10 4.96
CA GLU A 82 -41.94 38.21 5.60
C GLU A 82 -41.98 37.44 6.92
N ARG A 83 -41.48 36.20 6.93
CA ARG A 83 -41.46 35.34 8.13
C ARG A 83 -40.61 35.87 9.27
N ASN A 84 -39.57 36.65 8.94
CA ASN A 84 -38.65 37.22 9.91
C ASN A 84 -38.92 38.70 10.21
N ASN A 85 -39.91 39.31 9.54
CA ASN A 85 -40.19 40.74 9.61
C ASN A 85 -38.93 41.60 9.34
N LEU A 86 -38.19 41.23 8.29
CA LEU A 86 -36.96 41.90 7.85
C LEU A 86 -37.14 42.53 6.47
N SER A 87 -36.30 43.51 6.12
CA SER A 87 -36.21 43.97 4.73
C SER A 87 -35.58 42.89 3.85
N LEU A 88 -35.88 42.93 2.55
CA LEU A 88 -35.29 41.99 1.59
C LEU A 88 -33.76 42.09 1.55
N GLU A 89 -33.21 43.30 1.69
CA GLU A 89 -31.76 43.55 1.75
C GLU A 89 -31.10 42.83 2.94
N LYS A 90 -31.61 43.05 4.16
CA LYS A 90 -31.10 42.37 5.36
C LYS A 90 -31.29 40.86 5.32
N THR A 91 -32.39 40.42 4.71
CA THR A 91 -32.67 38.99 4.51
C THR A 91 -31.63 38.36 3.59
N ASN A 92 -31.27 39.04 2.50
CA ASN A 92 -30.24 38.56 1.57
C ASN A 92 -28.84 38.56 2.20
N GLU A 93 -28.51 39.54 3.05
CA GLU A 93 -27.26 39.53 3.83
C GLU A 93 -27.20 38.32 4.77
N MET A 94 -28.28 38.06 5.51
CA MET A 94 -28.40 36.92 6.41
C MET A 94 -28.31 35.58 5.66
N ILE A 95 -29.05 35.44 4.56
CA ILE A 95 -28.99 34.26 3.69
C ILE A 95 -27.57 34.05 3.18
N LYS A 96 -26.90 35.11 2.70
CA LYS A 96 -25.53 35.01 2.18
C LYS A 96 -24.58 34.49 3.25
N HIS A 97 -24.66 35.01 4.47
CA HIS A 97 -23.82 34.59 5.59
C HIS A 97 -24.14 33.17 6.04
N LEU A 98 -25.41 32.80 6.24
CA LEU A 98 -25.80 31.46 6.67
C LEU A 98 -25.51 30.37 5.63
N CYS A 99 -25.53 30.70 4.34
CA CYS A 99 -25.00 29.81 3.30
C CYS A 99 -23.47 29.69 3.35
N TRP A 100 -22.74 30.74 3.74
CA TRP A 100 -21.29 30.68 3.94
C TRP A 100 -20.93 29.84 5.17
N VAL A 101 -21.69 29.99 6.27
CA VAL A 101 -21.59 29.10 7.44
C VAL A 101 -21.93 27.65 7.05
N GLY A 102 -22.85 27.45 6.10
CA GLY A 102 -23.22 26.13 5.59
C GLY A 102 -24.50 25.55 6.21
N VAL A 103 -25.29 26.36 6.91
CA VAL A 103 -26.59 25.93 7.51
C VAL A 103 -27.80 26.28 6.66
N LEU A 104 -27.59 26.93 5.50
CA LEU A 104 -28.59 27.12 4.45
C LEU A 104 -28.06 26.64 3.09
N GLU A 105 -28.90 25.86 2.41
CA GLU A 105 -28.67 25.35 1.05
C GLU A 105 -29.50 26.16 0.05
N MET A 106 -28.95 26.39 -1.15
CA MET A 106 -29.65 27.02 -2.27
C MET A 106 -30.03 25.99 -3.31
N THR A 107 -31.26 26.05 -3.82
CA THR A 107 -31.72 25.24 -4.95
C THR A 107 -32.51 26.08 -5.95
N ARG A 108 -32.75 25.55 -7.16
CA ARG A 108 -33.59 26.15 -8.21
C ARG A 108 -34.82 25.28 -8.48
N GLU A 109 -35.35 24.65 -7.43
CA GLU A 109 -36.49 23.75 -7.51
C GLU A 109 -37.84 24.48 -7.58
N SER A 110 -37.84 25.81 -7.51
CA SER A 110 -39.07 26.57 -7.73
C SER A 110 -39.60 26.35 -9.16
N PRO A 111 -40.93 26.48 -9.38
CA PRO A 111 -41.53 26.31 -10.71
C PRO A 111 -40.93 27.23 -11.78
N ASP A 112 -40.45 28.41 -11.38
CA ASP A 112 -39.84 29.43 -12.24
C ASP A 112 -38.30 29.40 -12.26
N LYS A 113 -37.66 28.41 -11.60
CA LYS A 113 -36.20 28.26 -11.48
C LYS A 113 -35.48 29.42 -10.78
N SER A 114 -36.20 30.25 -10.03
CA SER A 114 -35.64 31.23 -9.10
C SER A 114 -34.89 30.56 -7.94
N LYS A 115 -33.98 31.31 -7.30
CA LYS A 115 -33.21 30.80 -6.15
C LYS A 115 -34.12 30.71 -4.94
N VAL A 116 -34.22 29.51 -4.37
CA VAL A 116 -34.92 29.26 -3.11
C VAL A 116 -33.95 28.63 -2.11
N TYR A 117 -34.23 28.80 -0.83
CA TYR A 117 -33.33 28.41 0.24
C TYR A 117 -34.02 27.49 1.23
N ASN A 118 -33.28 26.52 1.77
CA ASN A 118 -33.78 25.61 2.79
C ASN A 118 -32.71 25.33 3.86
N VAL A 119 -33.16 24.91 5.04
CA VAL A 119 -32.26 24.37 6.08
C VAL A 119 -32.07 22.87 5.81
N PRO A 120 -30.87 22.40 5.44
CA PRO A 120 -30.65 20.98 5.20
C PRO A 120 -30.56 20.22 6.53
N ILE A 121 -30.59 18.89 6.47
CA ILE A 121 -30.21 18.04 7.61
C ILE A 121 -28.71 18.16 7.88
N PHE A 122 -28.19 17.55 8.94
CA PHE A 122 -26.74 17.58 9.19
C PHE A 122 -25.94 16.77 8.17
N VAL A 123 -26.35 15.53 7.86
CA VAL A 123 -25.60 14.63 6.95
C VAL A 123 -26.55 13.81 6.07
N PRO A 124 -26.41 13.88 4.72
CA PRO A 124 -25.62 14.88 3.99
C PRO A 124 -26.26 16.28 4.11
N GLY A 125 -25.45 17.34 4.17
CA GLY A 125 -25.94 18.70 4.36
C GLY A 125 -25.07 19.59 5.25
N SER A 126 -25.66 20.18 6.29
CA SER A 126 -25.04 21.29 7.03
C SER A 126 -23.66 20.97 7.58
N ALA A 127 -23.45 19.77 8.10
CA ALA A 127 -22.15 19.37 8.64
C ALA A 127 -21.09 19.22 7.54
N GLU A 128 -21.49 18.80 6.34
CA GLU A 128 -20.59 18.74 5.18
C GLU A 128 -20.25 20.14 4.69
N PHE A 129 -21.24 21.03 4.56
CA PHE A 129 -21.02 22.40 4.09
C PHE A 129 -20.15 23.21 5.04
N MET A 130 -20.37 23.05 6.35
CA MET A 130 -19.46 23.60 7.38
C MET A 130 -18.02 23.09 7.19
N MET A 131 -17.84 21.80 6.88
CA MET A 131 -16.52 21.22 6.64
C MET A 131 -15.87 21.65 5.31
N MET A 132 -16.66 22.06 4.30
CA MET A 132 -16.15 22.60 3.04
C MET A 132 -15.54 24.00 3.21
N ASN A 133 -15.85 24.70 4.30
CA ASN A 133 -15.37 26.05 4.56
C ASN A 133 -14.10 26.03 5.43
N ASP A 134 -12.94 26.29 4.82
CA ASP A 134 -11.64 26.31 5.52
C ASP A 134 -11.60 27.36 6.63
N GLU A 135 -12.01 28.60 6.35
CA GLU A 135 -12.02 29.70 7.33
C GLU A 135 -12.87 29.36 8.56
N LEU A 136 -14.02 28.71 8.36
CA LEU A 136 -14.89 28.29 9.44
C LEU A 136 -14.27 27.15 10.26
N THR A 137 -13.71 26.13 9.60
CA THR A 137 -13.10 24.99 10.30
C THR A 137 -11.81 25.33 11.03
N ASP A 138 -11.08 26.36 10.56
CA ASP A 138 -9.89 26.87 11.25
C ASP A 138 -10.28 27.62 12.53
N ALA A 139 -11.38 28.37 12.50
CA ALA A 139 -11.93 29.05 13.67
C ALA A 139 -12.61 28.09 14.66
N HIS A 140 -13.22 27.01 14.14
CA HIS A 140 -14.03 26.05 14.89
C HIS A 140 -13.60 24.60 14.58
N PRO A 141 -12.41 24.15 15.02
CA PRO A 141 -11.91 22.81 14.74
C PRO A 141 -12.80 21.69 15.32
N GLU A 142 -13.63 21.98 16.32
CA GLU A 142 -14.65 21.08 16.86
C GLU A 142 -15.64 20.58 15.79
N LEU A 143 -15.82 21.30 14.69
CA LEU A 143 -16.67 20.89 13.56
C LEU A 143 -16.22 19.57 12.92
N ALA A 144 -14.93 19.23 12.96
CA ALA A 144 -14.44 17.94 12.48
C ALA A 144 -14.95 16.79 13.37
N THR A 145 -15.06 17.02 14.68
CA THR A 145 -15.67 16.06 15.62
C THR A 145 -17.17 15.99 15.39
N PHE A 146 -17.82 17.15 15.19
CA PHE A 146 -19.25 17.24 14.94
C PHE A 146 -19.66 16.42 13.71
N PHE A 147 -18.98 16.63 12.58
CA PHE A 147 -19.26 15.91 11.35
C PHE A 147 -19.06 14.40 11.52
N ASN A 148 -18.00 13.96 12.20
CA ASN A 148 -17.81 12.54 12.52
C ASN A 148 -19.01 11.96 13.27
N LEU A 149 -19.43 12.62 14.35
CA LEU A 149 -20.48 12.15 15.23
C LEU A 149 -21.84 12.16 14.53
N MET A 150 -22.12 13.17 13.71
CA MET A 150 -23.36 13.23 12.93
C MET A 150 -23.43 12.19 11.81
N THR A 151 -22.30 11.61 11.39
CA THR A 151 -22.35 10.45 10.48
C THR A 151 -22.63 9.14 11.22
N GLN A 152 -22.38 9.06 12.54
CA GLN A 152 -22.45 7.82 13.31
C GLN A 152 -23.70 7.74 14.18
N MET A 153 -23.95 8.74 15.02
CA MET A 153 -24.99 8.73 16.04
C MET A 153 -26.41 8.62 15.48
N PRO A 154 -26.77 9.28 14.36
CA PRO A 154 -28.10 9.07 13.76
C PRO A 154 -28.34 7.64 13.29
N LEU A 155 -27.26 6.92 12.93
CA LEU A 155 -27.30 5.54 12.44
C LEU A 155 -27.27 4.51 13.58
N GLU A 156 -26.86 4.92 14.77
CA GLU A 156 -26.76 4.05 15.95
C GLU A 156 -28.12 3.42 16.28
N GLY A 157 -28.16 2.09 16.29
CA GLY A 157 -29.36 1.33 16.61
C GLY A 157 -30.48 1.41 15.57
N ILE A 158 -30.25 2.02 14.39
CA ILE A 158 -31.18 1.96 13.26
C ILE A 158 -30.65 1.18 12.05
N THR A 159 -29.34 1.00 11.92
CA THR A 159 -28.70 0.38 10.74
C THR A 159 -29.21 -1.03 10.42
N GLN A 160 -29.60 -1.80 11.44
CA GLN A 160 -30.21 -3.13 11.29
C GLN A 160 -31.65 -3.10 10.76
N MET A 161 -32.28 -1.93 10.72
CA MET A 161 -33.62 -1.68 10.17
C MET A 161 -33.55 -1.03 8.79
N VAL A 162 -32.35 -0.81 8.25
CA VAL A 162 -32.15 -0.24 6.92
C VAL A 162 -32.30 -1.36 5.88
N PRO A 163 -33.26 -1.24 4.95
CA PRO A 163 -33.43 -2.20 3.87
C PRO A 163 -32.23 -2.19 2.91
N PRO A 164 -32.06 -3.25 2.09
CA PRO A 164 -31.04 -3.26 1.05
C PRO A 164 -31.16 -2.03 0.14
N GLY A 165 -30.04 -1.35 -0.13
CA GLY A 165 -29.99 -0.12 -0.92
C GLY A 165 -30.15 1.17 -0.10
N GLY A 166 -30.31 1.08 1.22
CA GLY A 166 -30.38 2.25 2.11
C GLY A 166 -31.77 2.90 2.19
N ASN A 167 -32.51 2.96 1.07
CA ASN A 167 -33.83 3.60 0.93
C ASN A 167 -33.89 4.99 1.62
N GLY A 168 -33.22 6.00 1.05
CA GLY A 168 -33.33 7.37 1.59
C GLY A 168 -32.42 7.63 2.79
N ILE A 169 -31.42 6.77 3.01
CA ILE A 169 -30.39 6.92 4.03
C ILE A 169 -29.01 6.85 3.38
N GLY A 170 -28.15 7.80 3.72
CA GLY A 170 -26.75 7.80 3.37
C GLY A 170 -26.46 7.96 1.88
N MET A 171 -25.45 7.23 1.41
CA MET A 171 -24.93 7.28 0.05
C MET A 171 -25.09 5.93 -0.61
N HIS A 172 -25.32 5.91 -1.92
CA HIS A 172 -25.49 4.71 -2.73
C HIS A 172 -24.23 4.45 -3.57
N VAL A 173 -23.65 3.25 -3.46
CA VAL A 173 -22.51 2.86 -4.29
C VAL A 173 -22.97 2.65 -5.72
N ILE A 174 -22.29 3.32 -6.65
CA ILE A 174 -22.45 3.07 -8.07
C ILE A 174 -21.26 2.22 -8.54
N PRO A 175 -21.50 1.07 -9.19
CA PRO A 175 -20.42 0.26 -9.74
C PRO A 175 -19.58 1.05 -10.74
N VAL A 176 -18.30 0.68 -10.89
CA VAL A 176 -17.53 1.10 -12.07
C VAL A 176 -18.30 0.68 -13.33
N GLU A 177 -18.60 1.63 -14.21
CA GLU A 177 -19.52 1.40 -15.32
C GLU A 177 -19.03 0.30 -16.27
N LYS A 178 -17.72 0.27 -16.56
CA LYS A 178 -17.07 -0.79 -17.35
C LYS A 178 -17.26 -2.20 -16.75
N ALA A 179 -17.55 -2.31 -15.45
CA ALA A 179 -17.80 -3.59 -14.79
C ALA A 179 -19.24 -4.11 -15.00
N ILE A 180 -20.16 -3.29 -15.49
CA ILE A 180 -21.58 -3.61 -15.67
C ILE A 180 -22.08 -3.37 -17.11
N GLU A 181 -21.24 -2.87 -18.01
CA GLU A 181 -21.62 -2.53 -19.39
C GLU A 181 -22.18 -3.72 -20.20
N HIS A 182 -21.77 -4.94 -19.86
CA HIS A 182 -22.24 -6.17 -20.49
C HIS A 182 -23.39 -6.85 -19.73
N GLU A 183 -23.82 -6.28 -18.60
CA GLU A 183 -24.96 -6.81 -17.83
C GLU A 183 -26.27 -6.38 -18.47
N SER A 184 -26.94 -7.35 -19.10
CA SER A 184 -28.22 -7.17 -19.79
C SER A 184 -29.36 -6.64 -18.90
N THR A 185 -29.24 -6.84 -17.59
CA THR A 185 -30.25 -6.42 -16.60
C THR A 185 -29.90 -5.12 -15.86
N SER A 186 -28.80 -4.45 -16.23
CA SER A 186 -28.42 -3.16 -15.66
C SER A 186 -29.47 -2.09 -15.97
N VAL A 187 -29.65 -1.14 -15.05
CA VAL A 187 -30.60 -0.03 -15.23
C VAL A 187 -29.90 1.33 -15.16
N SER A 188 -30.43 2.34 -15.86
CA SER A 188 -29.75 3.62 -16.08
C SER A 188 -29.21 4.29 -14.82
N ILE A 189 -29.92 4.22 -13.70
CA ILE A 189 -29.51 4.88 -12.46
C ILE A 189 -28.27 4.23 -11.80
N GLU A 190 -27.87 3.04 -12.25
CA GLU A 190 -26.65 2.33 -11.85
C GLU A 190 -25.44 2.70 -12.74
N HIS A 191 -25.63 3.53 -13.76
CA HIS A 191 -24.57 4.02 -14.66
C HIS A 191 -24.17 5.45 -14.30
N ILE A 192 -22.87 5.72 -14.19
CA ILE A 192 -22.36 7.06 -13.89
C ILE A 192 -22.64 8.00 -15.07
N SER A 193 -22.51 7.51 -16.29
CA SER A 193 -22.81 8.25 -17.51
C SER A 193 -24.26 8.73 -17.58
N HIS A 194 -25.22 7.97 -17.05
CA HIS A 194 -26.61 8.42 -16.94
C HIS A 194 -26.70 9.71 -16.11
N TRP A 195 -26.05 9.71 -14.94
CA TRP A 195 -26.07 10.86 -14.04
C TRP A 195 -25.33 12.04 -14.63
N LEU A 196 -24.16 11.83 -15.24
CA LEU A 196 -23.45 12.93 -15.89
C LEU A 196 -24.32 13.55 -17.00
N ASN A 197 -24.84 12.74 -17.94
CA ASN A 197 -25.67 13.23 -19.04
C ASN A 197 -26.98 13.93 -18.62
N LYS A 198 -27.45 13.69 -17.39
CA LYS A 198 -28.67 14.30 -16.86
C LYS A 198 -28.47 15.77 -16.46
N TYR A 199 -27.24 16.19 -16.18
CA TYR A 199 -26.94 17.55 -15.72
C TYR A 199 -26.08 18.30 -16.75
N ASP A 200 -26.19 19.63 -16.74
CA ASP A 200 -25.46 20.55 -17.62
C ASP A 200 -24.28 21.25 -16.90
N LYS A 201 -24.20 21.11 -15.58
CA LYS A 201 -23.17 21.73 -14.73
C LYS A 201 -22.53 20.71 -13.80
N TYR A 202 -21.21 20.80 -13.71
CA TYR A 202 -20.37 19.97 -12.84
C TYR A 202 -19.40 20.86 -12.10
N SER A 203 -19.19 20.58 -10.81
CA SER A 203 -18.14 21.20 -10.03
C SER A 203 -17.32 20.14 -9.32
N VAL A 204 -16.10 20.46 -8.94
CA VAL A 204 -15.31 19.65 -8.01
C VAL A 204 -14.86 20.52 -6.83
N GLY A 205 -14.90 19.92 -5.65
CA GLY A 205 -14.40 20.51 -4.41
C GLY A 205 -13.65 19.49 -3.55
N GLN A 206 -13.14 19.97 -2.43
CA GLN A 206 -12.34 19.16 -1.52
C GLN A 206 -13.17 18.03 -0.88
N CYS A 207 -12.58 16.85 -0.66
CA CYS A 207 -13.26 15.79 0.09
C CYS A 207 -13.34 16.11 1.59
N THR A 208 -14.53 16.48 2.06
CA THR A 208 -14.81 16.81 3.47
C THR A 208 -14.54 15.66 4.43
N CYS A 209 -14.81 14.41 4.03
CA CYS A 209 -14.52 13.23 4.85
C CYS A 209 -13.02 13.07 5.11
N ARG A 210 -12.19 13.26 4.08
CA ARG A 210 -10.73 13.17 4.18
C ARG A 210 -10.18 14.31 5.05
N LYS A 211 -10.65 15.55 4.82
CA LYS A 211 -10.30 16.72 5.65
C LYS A 211 -10.62 16.49 7.12
N GLN A 212 -11.85 16.04 7.39
CA GLN A 212 -12.32 15.76 8.75
C GLN A 212 -11.45 14.70 9.44
N GLN A 213 -11.11 13.60 8.76
CA GLN A 213 -10.22 12.58 9.33
C GLN A 213 -8.80 13.13 9.58
N ALA A 214 -8.25 13.92 8.65
CA ALA A 214 -6.95 14.54 8.82
C ALA A 214 -6.92 15.49 10.05
N MET A 215 -7.92 16.36 10.21
CA MET A 215 -8.04 17.23 11.39
C MET A 215 -8.07 16.44 12.71
N ARG A 216 -8.68 15.25 12.68
CA ARG A 216 -8.75 14.32 13.84
C ARG A 216 -7.50 13.45 14.02
N GLY A 217 -6.49 13.57 13.17
CA GLY A 217 -5.30 12.68 13.18
C GLY A 217 -5.59 11.24 12.79
N GLU A 218 -6.70 10.98 12.11
CA GLU A 218 -7.19 9.65 11.70
C GLU A 218 -7.16 9.44 10.17
N GLY A 219 -6.44 10.29 9.42
CA GLY A 219 -6.24 10.07 8.00
C GLY A 219 -5.50 8.74 7.71
N SER A 220 -5.75 8.13 6.55
CA SER A 220 -5.16 6.83 6.16
C SER A 220 -4.14 6.90 5.00
N GLY A 221 -3.65 8.09 4.68
CA GLY A 221 -2.68 8.36 3.62
C GLY A 221 -3.30 9.07 2.42
N GLU A 222 -4.60 8.94 2.18
CA GLU A 222 -5.29 9.62 1.10
C GLU A 222 -5.51 11.10 1.43
N ILE A 223 -5.08 11.95 0.51
CA ILE A 223 -5.11 13.41 0.67
C ILE A 223 -6.53 13.96 0.49
N ASN A 224 -6.79 15.14 1.04
CA ASN A 224 -8.12 15.76 0.98
C ASN A 224 -8.61 15.94 -0.46
N GLY A 225 -7.80 16.60 -1.30
CA GLY A 225 -7.88 16.71 -2.78
C GLY A 225 -9.25 17.03 -3.41
N GLU A 226 -9.25 17.30 -4.70
CA GLU A 226 -10.48 17.54 -5.47
C GLU A 226 -11.14 16.20 -5.87
N PHE A 227 -12.13 15.75 -5.08
CA PHE A 227 -12.80 14.44 -5.28
C PHE A 227 -14.32 14.48 -5.12
N CYS A 228 -14.87 15.52 -4.50
CA CYS A 228 -16.30 15.65 -4.29
C CYS A 228 -16.90 16.42 -5.47
N MET A 229 -17.68 15.74 -6.31
CA MET A 229 -18.29 16.37 -7.48
C MET A 229 -19.71 16.82 -7.16
N GLY A 230 -20.00 18.11 -7.31
CA GLY A 230 -21.37 18.62 -7.30
C GLY A 230 -21.95 18.62 -8.70
N VAL A 231 -23.25 18.32 -8.84
CA VAL A 231 -23.96 18.34 -10.14
C VAL A 231 -25.19 19.26 -10.10
N GLY A 232 -25.52 19.88 -11.23
CA GLY A 232 -26.69 20.77 -11.35
C GLY A 232 -26.65 21.94 -10.37
N ASP A 233 -27.73 22.12 -9.60
CA ASP A 233 -27.86 23.21 -8.62
C ASP A 233 -26.75 23.18 -7.55
N MET A 234 -26.32 21.99 -7.15
CA MET A 234 -25.24 21.82 -6.17
C MET A 234 -23.90 22.27 -6.74
N ALA A 235 -23.67 22.07 -8.05
CA ALA A 235 -22.49 22.60 -8.70
C ALA A 235 -22.44 24.14 -8.65
N GLU A 236 -23.58 24.78 -8.94
CA GLU A 236 -23.71 26.24 -8.83
C GLU A 236 -23.50 26.71 -7.39
N TYR A 237 -24.09 26.03 -6.41
CA TYR A 237 -23.92 26.35 -4.99
C TYR A 237 -22.45 26.29 -4.55
N CYS A 238 -21.75 25.19 -4.85
CA CYS A 238 -20.34 25.03 -4.49
C CYS A 238 -19.47 26.14 -5.08
N VAL A 239 -19.67 26.49 -6.34
CA VAL A 239 -18.89 27.52 -7.02
C VAL A 239 -19.24 28.93 -6.50
N ASP A 240 -20.53 29.25 -6.35
CA ASP A 240 -20.99 30.55 -5.83
C ASP A 240 -20.44 30.85 -4.43
N LYS A 241 -20.09 29.80 -3.66
CA LYS A 241 -19.57 29.89 -2.29
C LYS A 241 -18.07 29.73 -2.17
N GLY A 242 -17.36 29.49 -3.28
CA GLY A 242 -15.93 29.23 -3.26
C GLY A 242 -15.55 27.89 -2.61
N MET A 243 -16.51 26.96 -2.50
CA MET A 243 -16.32 25.60 -1.98
C MET A 243 -15.89 24.61 -3.07
N GLY A 244 -15.88 25.03 -4.34
CA GLY A 244 -15.42 24.26 -5.47
C GLY A 244 -15.29 25.10 -6.74
N ARG A 245 -14.87 24.47 -7.84
CA ARG A 245 -14.75 25.09 -9.16
C ARG A 245 -15.55 24.31 -10.20
N TYR A 246 -16.01 24.98 -11.25
CA TYR A 246 -16.60 24.28 -12.39
C TYR A 246 -15.56 23.41 -13.08
N ILE A 247 -16.03 22.27 -13.59
CA ILE A 247 -15.23 21.32 -14.40
C ILE A 247 -16.00 20.99 -15.68
N THR A 248 -15.28 20.58 -16.72
CA THR A 248 -15.92 20.07 -17.95
C THR A 248 -16.39 18.63 -17.78
N TYR A 249 -17.18 18.14 -18.73
CA TYR A 249 -17.58 16.74 -18.76
C TYR A 249 -16.37 15.80 -18.89
N GLU A 250 -15.37 16.18 -19.69
CA GLU A 250 -14.13 15.42 -19.88
C GLU A 250 -13.28 15.40 -18.60
N GLU A 251 -13.18 16.53 -17.90
CA GLU A 251 -12.51 16.59 -16.59
C GLU A 251 -13.23 15.71 -15.56
N ALA A 252 -14.57 15.69 -15.57
CA ALA A 252 -15.37 14.81 -14.73
C ALA A 252 -15.07 13.33 -15.00
N LEU A 253 -15.02 12.93 -16.27
CA LEU A 253 -14.68 11.55 -16.66
C LEU A 253 -13.26 11.17 -16.25
N GLU A 254 -12.26 12.01 -16.50
CA GLU A 254 -10.87 11.73 -16.10
C GLU A 254 -10.74 11.61 -14.58
N LEU A 255 -11.45 12.45 -13.81
CA LEU A 255 -11.47 12.35 -12.35
C LEU A 255 -12.04 11.00 -11.88
N LEU A 256 -13.10 10.51 -12.53
CA LEU A 256 -13.71 9.21 -12.22
C LEU A 256 -12.77 8.06 -12.59
N GLU A 257 -12.20 8.05 -13.79
CA GLU A 257 -11.25 7.02 -14.23
C GLU A 257 -10.00 6.99 -13.35
N ARG A 258 -9.46 8.15 -12.98
CA ARG A 258 -8.35 8.25 -12.02
C ARG A 258 -8.75 7.70 -10.66
N SER A 259 -9.92 8.07 -10.16
CA SER A 259 -10.42 7.55 -8.88
C SER A 259 -10.50 6.02 -8.89
N GLU A 260 -10.89 5.40 -10.00
CA GLU A 260 -10.86 3.94 -10.19
C GLU A 260 -9.43 3.37 -10.17
N ARG A 261 -8.47 4.04 -10.86
CA ARG A 261 -7.04 3.70 -10.86
C ARG A 261 -6.41 3.78 -9.47
N HIS A 262 -6.92 4.62 -8.58
CA HIS A 262 -6.50 4.72 -7.17
C HIS A 262 -7.34 3.86 -6.21
N GLY A 263 -8.39 3.18 -6.69
CA GLY A 263 -9.21 2.28 -5.86
C GLY A 263 -10.25 3.00 -5.01
N PHE A 264 -10.71 4.19 -5.42
CA PHE A 264 -11.77 4.93 -4.77
C PHE A 264 -13.14 4.49 -5.28
N VAL A 265 -14.12 4.46 -4.37
CA VAL A 265 -15.47 3.95 -4.65
C VAL A 265 -16.39 5.09 -5.05
N HIS A 266 -17.04 4.97 -6.20
CA HIS A 266 -18.05 5.91 -6.65
C HIS A 266 -19.33 5.77 -5.84
N GLN A 267 -19.83 6.90 -5.33
CA GLN A 267 -21.08 6.96 -4.57
C GLN A 267 -21.91 8.18 -4.97
N THR A 268 -23.23 8.02 -4.99
CA THR A 268 -24.19 9.13 -5.18
C THR A 268 -25.06 9.32 -3.95
N THR A 269 -25.70 10.48 -3.85
CA THR A 269 -26.64 10.77 -2.76
C THR A 269 -27.88 9.90 -2.87
N ASN A 270 -28.26 9.19 -1.80
CA ASN A 270 -29.39 8.28 -1.80
C ASN A 270 -30.70 8.90 -1.28
N ILE A 271 -30.69 10.20 -1.00
CA ILE A 271 -31.71 10.86 -0.15
C ILE A 271 -32.71 11.71 -0.93
N ASP A 272 -32.50 11.91 -2.23
CA ASP A 272 -33.28 12.81 -3.08
C ASP A 272 -34.28 12.06 -4.00
N GLY A 273 -34.27 10.72 -3.95
CA GLY A 273 -35.10 9.85 -4.81
C GLY A 273 -34.38 9.40 -6.09
N GLU A 274 -35.07 8.57 -6.88
CA GLU A 274 -34.50 7.94 -8.10
C GLU A 274 -34.24 8.92 -9.26
N ASP A 275 -34.85 10.11 -9.20
CA ASP A 275 -34.77 11.10 -10.27
C ASP A 275 -33.77 12.23 -10.00
N LYS A 276 -33.05 12.22 -8.87
CA LYS A 276 -32.16 13.32 -8.52
C LYS A 276 -30.98 12.84 -7.67
N ILE A 277 -29.80 13.32 -8.01
CA ILE A 277 -28.63 13.34 -7.11
C ILE A 277 -28.13 14.78 -6.98
N VAL A 278 -27.36 15.06 -5.94
CA VAL A 278 -26.69 16.36 -5.77
C VAL A 278 -25.17 16.24 -5.87
N ALA A 279 -24.63 15.04 -5.67
CA ALA A 279 -23.20 14.81 -5.72
C ALA A 279 -22.82 13.41 -6.21
N ILE A 280 -21.61 13.32 -6.78
CA ILE A 280 -20.87 12.08 -7.05
C ILE A 280 -19.58 12.15 -6.22
N CYS A 281 -19.39 11.19 -5.31
CA CYS A 281 -18.24 11.12 -4.41
C CYS A 281 -17.28 10.00 -4.80
N ASN A 282 -15.97 10.30 -4.79
CA ASN A 282 -14.88 9.35 -5.04
C ASN A 282 -14.24 8.91 -3.71
N CYS A 283 -14.88 7.93 -3.07
CA CYS A 283 -14.69 7.63 -1.66
C CYS A 283 -13.48 6.73 -1.38
N ALA A 284 -12.52 7.25 -0.60
CA ALA A 284 -11.39 6.48 -0.10
C ALA A 284 -11.82 5.56 1.06
N PRO A 285 -11.50 4.24 1.02
CA PRO A 285 -12.04 3.26 1.96
C PRO A 285 -11.71 3.50 3.44
N GLY A 286 -10.52 4.02 3.75
CA GLY A 286 -10.08 4.23 5.15
C GLY A 286 -10.73 5.43 5.84
N VAL A 287 -11.27 6.38 5.07
CA VAL A 287 -11.67 7.72 5.56
C VAL A 287 -13.10 8.12 5.22
N CYS A 288 -13.72 7.57 4.18
CA CYS A 288 -15.09 7.92 3.79
C CYS A 288 -16.13 7.58 4.87
N ASN A 289 -16.90 8.57 5.34
CA ASN A 289 -17.89 8.35 6.39
C ASN A 289 -19.00 7.35 6.00
N ALA A 290 -19.46 7.34 4.75
CA ALA A 290 -20.49 6.42 4.29
C ALA A 290 -20.01 4.94 4.27
N LEU A 291 -18.80 4.69 3.78
CA LEU A 291 -18.21 3.35 3.78
C LEU A 291 -17.87 2.91 5.21
N ARG A 292 -17.32 3.82 6.03
CA ARG A 292 -16.92 3.54 7.42
C ARG A 292 -18.12 3.14 8.27
N THR A 293 -19.24 3.84 8.19
CA THR A 293 -20.43 3.53 9.00
C THR A 293 -21.05 2.19 8.59
N SER A 294 -21.11 1.89 7.28
CA SER A 294 -21.54 0.58 6.77
C SER A 294 -20.71 -0.56 7.35
N GLN A 295 -19.39 -0.40 7.41
CA GLN A 295 -18.50 -1.43 7.94
C GLN A 295 -18.49 -1.47 9.48
N LEU A 296 -18.52 -0.32 10.16
CA LEU A 296 -18.58 -0.20 11.61
C LEU A 296 -19.81 -0.94 12.16
N TYR A 297 -20.99 -0.69 11.59
CA TYR A 297 -22.21 -1.36 12.02
C TYR A 297 -22.37 -2.78 11.42
N ASN A 298 -21.36 -3.22 10.66
CA ASN A 298 -21.28 -4.51 10.00
C ASN A 298 -22.54 -4.82 9.17
N THR A 299 -23.05 -3.81 8.47
CA THR A 299 -24.21 -3.93 7.60
C THR A 299 -23.96 -3.23 6.27
N PRO A 300 -23.79 -3.99 5.19
CA PRO A 300 -23.51 -3.44 3.87
C PRO A 300 -24.75 -2.76 3.25
N ASN A 301 -25.95 -3.00 3.80
CA ASN A 301 -27.22 -2.60 3.20
C ASN A 301 -27.37 -1.07 3.05
N MET A 302 -26.64 -0.29 3.84
CA MET A 302 -26.73 1.18 3.78
C MET A 302 -26.14 1.77 2.50
N SER A 303 -25.10 1.14 1.95
CA SER A 303 -24.37 1.70 0.79
C SER A 303 -24.24 0.77 -0.38
N ARG A 304 -24.54 -0.52 -0.22
CA ARG A 304 -24.38 -1.54 -1.27
C ARG A 304 -25.21 -1.22 -2.53
N SER A 305 -24.61 -1.51 -3.70
CA SER A 305 -25.29 -1.48 -5.01
C SER A 305 -26.11 -2.76 -5.27
N ALA A 306 -26.82 -2.84 -6.39
CA ALA A 306 -27.52 -4.06 -6.78
C ALA A 306 -26.62 -5.25 -7.16
N TYR A 307 -25.30 -5.06 -7.12
CA TYR A 307 -24.32 -5.98 -7.67
C TYR A 307 -23.51 -6.70 -6.60
N ARG A 308 -23.05 -7.90 -6.94
CA ARG A 308 -22.06 -8.65 -6.19
C ARG A 308 -20.99 -9.17 -7.13
N ALA A 309 -19.77 -9.26 -6.61
CA ALA A 309 -18.64 -9.81 -7.35
C ALA A 309 -18.57 -11.33 -7.17
N HIS A 310 -18.45 -12.05 -8.27
CA HIS A 310 -18.32 -13.51 -8.32
C HIS A 310 -17.01 -13.88 -8.99
N VAL A 311 -16.35 -14.91 -8.46
CA VAL A 311 -15.06 -15.38 -8.96
C VAL A 311 -15.24 -16.71 -9.68
N GLU A 312 -14.82 -16.75 -10.94
CA GLU A 312 -14.60 -18.00 -11.66
C GLU A 312 -13.28 -18.62 -11.19
N LYS A 313 -13.38 -19.55 -10.23
CA LYS A 313 -12.24 -20.22 -9.57
C LYS A 313 -11.21 -20.75 -10.55
N GLU A 314 -11.64 -21.33 -11.67
CA GLU A 314 -10.75 -21.93 -12.67
C GLU A 314 -9.87 -20.89 -13.38
N LYS A 315 -10.44 -19.75 -13.78
CA LYS A 315 -9.70 -18.64 -14.41
C LYS A 315 -8.81 -17.89 -13.40
N CYS A 316 -9.16 -17.90 -12.12
CA CYS A 316 -8.47 -17.10 -11.11
C CYS A 316 -7.01 -17.57 -10.89
N VAL A 317 -6.06 -16.64 -10.93
CA VAL A 317 -4.63 -16.93 -10.73
C VAL A 317 -4.09 -16.46 -9.38
N ALA A 318 -4.96 -16.06 -8.45
CA ALA A 318 -4.57 -15.53 -7.13
C ALA A 318 -3.46 -14.46 -7.16
N CYS A 319 -3.46 -13.57 -8.17
CA CYS A 319 -2.50 -12.46 -8.22
C CYS A 319 -2.65 -11.52 -7.01
N GLY A 320 -3.86 -11.43 -6.45
CA GLY A 320 -4.20 -10.63 -5.27
C GLY A 320 -4.59 -9.18 -5.58
N LYS A 321 -4.56 -8.73 -6.84
CA LYS A 321 -4.84 -7.33 -7.19
C LYS A 321 -6.27 -6.88 -6.89
N CYS A 322 -7.24 -7.79 -7.02
CA CYS A 322 -8.61 -7.57 -6.61
C CYS A 322 -8.78 -7.51 -5.07
N VAL A 323 -7.90 -8.16 -4.32
CA VAL A 323 -7.88 -8.16 -2.85
C VAL A 323 -7.31 -6.84 -2.33
N GLU A 324 -6.16 -6.42 -2.87
CA GLU A 324 -5.47 -5.17 -2.52
C GLU A 324 -6.38 -3.93 -2.73
N VAL A 325 -7.26 -3.95 -3.74
CA VAL A 325 -8.20 -2.85 -4.04
C VAL A 325 -9.55 -2.96 -3.33
N CYS A 326 -9.85 -4.08 -2.64
CA CYS A 326 -11.18 -4.30 -2.09
C CYS A 326 -11.47 -3.32 -0.93
N PRO A 327 -12.47 -2.42 -1.05
CA PRO A 327 -12.66 -1.34 -0.08
C PRO A 327 -13.16 -1.82 1.28
N VAL A 328 -13.79 -2.99 1.30
CA VAL A 328 -14.45 -3.54 2.49
C VAL A 328 -13.86 -4.88 2.94
N GLY A 329 -12.79 -5.37 2.30
CA GLY A 329 -12.22 -6.69 2.62
C GLY A 329 -13.15 -7.88 2.33
N ALA A 330 -14.04 -7.76 1.33
CA ALA A 330 -14.90 -8.85 0.88
C ALA A 330 -14.14 -9.87 0.03
N ALA A 331 -13.21 -9.41 -0.81
CA ALA A 331 -12.33 -10.29 -1.59
C ALA A 331 -11.09 -10.60 -0.76
N LYS A 332 -10.74 -11.88 -0.61
CA LYS A 332 -9.51 -12.35 0.04
C LYS A 332 -8.90 -13.50 -0.73
N LEU A 333 -7.59 -13.68 -0.61
CA LEU A 333 -6.91 -14.86 -1.14
C LEU A 333 -7.20 -16.08 -0.28
N GLY A 334 -7.55 -17.17 -0.96
CA GLY A 334 -7.67 -18.51 -0.42
C GLY A 334 -6.94 -19.53 -1.29
N GLN A 335 -7.27 -20.78 -1.04
CA GLN A 335 -6.76 -21.96 -1.72
C GLN A 335 -7.70 -22.38 -2.85
N LYS A 336 -7.11 -22.72 -4.00
CA LYS A 336 -7.83 -23.31 -5.14
C LYS A 336 -7.83 -24.84 -5.06
N LEU A 337 -6.68 -25.43 -4.74
CA LEU A 337 -6.49 -26.87 -4.70
C LEU A 337 -7.41 -27.53 -3.66
N CYS A 338 -7.91 -28.73 -3.96
CA CYS A 338 -8.71 -29.48 -2.99
C CYS A 338 -7.85 -29.94 -1.82
N THR A 339 -8.48 -30.05 -0.65
CA THR A 339 -7.87 -30.75 0.48
C THR A 339 -8.12 -32.25 0.37
N LYS A 340 -7.47 -33.05 1.22
CA LYS A 340 -7.79 -34.49 1.39
C LYS A 340 -9.24 -34.74 1.81
N ASN A 341 -9.93 -33.72 2.35
CA ASN A 341 -11.34 -33.77 2.75
C ASN A 341 -12.30 -33.14 1.72
N GLY A 342 -11.81 -32.74 0.54
CA GLY A 342 -12.60 -32.08 -0.51
C GLY A 342 -12.36 -30.57 -0.62
N GLU A 343 -13.30 -29.88 -1.27
CA GLU A 343 -13.25 -28.43 -1.44
C GLU A 343 -13.40 -27.67 -0.12
N ILE A 344 -12.81 -26.49 -0.05
CA ILE A 344 -12.87 -25.62 1.13
C ILE A 344 -14.10 -24.72 1.04
N GLU A 345 -14.91 -24.73 2.09
CA GLU A 345 -15.94 -23.72 2.31
C GLU A 345 -15.36 -22.54 3.11
N TYR A 346 -15.65 -21.33 2.64
CA TYR A 346 -15.16 -20.09 3.26
C TYR A 346 -16.25 -19.42 4.09
N PRO A 347 -15.89 -18.73 5.19
CA PRO A 347 -16.87 -18.06 6.02
C PRO A 347 -17.56 -16.93 5.25
N VAL A 348 -18.86 -16.77 5.50
CA VAL A 348 -19.69 -15.71 4.93
C VAL A 348 -20.17 -14.82 6.06
N THR A 349 -20.05 -13.49 5.90
CA THR A 349 -20.46 -12.52 6.92
C THR A 349 -21.95 -12.68 7.25
N GLU A 350 -22.27 -12.70 8.54
CA GLU A 350 -23.64 -12.73 9.03
C GLU A 350 -24.34 -11.38 8.73
N LEU A 351 -25.59 -11.43 8.26
CA LEU A 351 -26.38 -10.22 8.00
C LEU A 351 -27.38 -9.94 9.12
N PRO A 352 -27.76 -8.66 9.35
CA PRO A 352 -28.70 -8.27 10.40
C PRO A 352 -30.07 -8.95 10.31
N ASP A 353 -30.45 -9.46 9.14
CA ASP A 353 -31.74 -10.12 8.90
C ASP A 353 -31.89 -11.49 9.55
N ALA A 354 -30.79 -12.13 9.95
CA ALA A 354 -30.81 -13.49 10.47
C ALA A 354 -31.01 -13.55 11.99
N LYS A 355 -30.54 -12.55 12.74
CA LYS A 355 -30.47 -12.54 14.21
C LYS A 355 -30.70 -11.15 14.79
N LYS A 356 -30.88 -11.08 16.11
CA LYS A 356 -30.82 -9.81 16.85
C LYS A 356 -29.47 -9.15 16.58
N TRP A 357 -29.50 -7.84 16.34
CA TRP A 357 -28.33 -7.04 15.98
C TRP A 357 -28.14 -5.96 17.02
N GLY A 358 -26.96 -5.90 17.61
CA GLY A 358 -26.59 -4.96 18.66
C GLY A 358 -25.09 -4.66 18.57
N ALA A 359 -24.57 -3.95 19.57
CA ALA A 359 -23.16 -3.56 19.62
C ALA A 359 -22.19 -4.76 19.58
N ASP A 360 -22.63 -5.94 20.00
CA ASP A 360 -21.88 -7.21 19.89
C ASP A 360 -21.65 -7.68 18.45
N LYS A 361 -22.39 -7.12 17.48
CA LYS A 361 -22.29 -7.42 16.05
C LYS A 361 -21.57 -6.33 15.26
N TRP A 362 -21.26 -5.20 15.89
CA TRP A 362 -20.51 -4.12 15.26
C TRP A 362 -19.03 -4.51 15.15
N ASN A 363 -18.36 -3.91 14.18
CA ASN A 363 -16.93 -4.09 13.95
C ASN A 363 -16.18 -2.78 14.22
N PRO A 364 -15.64 -2.58 15.44
CA PRO A 364 -14.84 -1.38 15.73
C PRO A 364 -13.50 -1.35 14.97
N ASN A 365 -12.96 -2.51 14.58
CA ASN A 365 -11.69 -2.66 13.86
C ASN A 365 -11.89 -2.77 12.34
N TYR A 366 -13.00 -2.22 11.82
CA TYR A 366 -13.39 -2.42 10.44
C TYR A 366 -12.34 -1.93 9.43
N ARG A 367 -11.52 -0.94 9.79
CA ARG A 367 -10.45 -0.41 8.94
C ARG A 367 -9.33 -1.43 8.77
N GLU A 368 -8.96 -2.11 9.84
CA GLU A 368 -7.91 -3.12 9.89
C GLU A 368 -8.41 -4.44 9.30
N ASP A 369 -9.63 -4.85 9.65
CA ASP A 369 -10.25 -6.08 9.13
C ASP A 369 -10.46 -6.04 7.62
N ALA A 370 -10.71 -4.84 7.06
CA ALA A 370 -10.82 -4.64 5.62
C ALA A 370 -9.49 -4.84 4.88
N LYS A 371 -8.35 -4.80 5.59
CA LYS A 371 -6.99 -5.00 5.05
C LYS A 371 -6.45 -6.42 5.26
N ILE A 372 -7.26 -7.35 5.78
CA ILE A 372 -6.89 -8.76 5.85
C ILE A 372 -6.95 -9.37 4.44
N ASN A 373 -5.78 -9.68 3.88
CA ASN A 373 -5.66 -10.13 2.49
C ASN A 373 -5.91 -11.62 2.26
N CYS A 374 -5.83 -12.45 3.30
CA CYS A 374 -5.79 -13.91 3.14
C CYS A 374 -6.62 -14.60 4.23
N TYR A 375 -7.33 -15.67 3.84
CA TYR A 375 -7.98 -16.56 4.79
C TYR A 375 -6.96 -17.46 5.50
N ASP A 376 -7.35 -18.03 6.64
CA ASP A 376 -6.48 -18.92 7.44
C ASP A 376 -6.10 -20.22 6.73
N THR A 377 -6.86 -20.61 5.71
CA THR A 377 -6.55 -21.74 4.82
C THR A 377 -5.29 -21.51 3.99
N GLY A 378 -4.81 -20.27 3.91
CA GLY A 378 -3.66 -19.89 3.12
C GLY A 378 -3.94 -19.76 1.63
N THR A 379 -2.89 -19.44 0.89
CA THR A 379 -2.88 -19.25 -0.56
C THR A 379 -1.54 -19.71 -1.17
N ALA A 380 -1.28 -19.32 -2.42
CA ALA A 380 -0.10 -19.67 -3.19
C ALA A 380 1.22 -19.50 -2.40
N PRO A 381 1.96 -20.61 -2.13
CA PRO A 381 3.21 -20.53 -1.37
C PRO A 381 4.25 -19.60 -1.99
N CYS A 382 4.34 -19.59 -3.33
CA CYS A 382 5.28 -18.74 -4.07
C CYS A 382 5.05 -17.24 -3.88
N LYS A 383 3.80 -16.79 -3.67
CA LYS A 383 3.48 -15.39 -3.31
C LYS A 383 3.83 -15.12 -1.85
N THR A 384 3.54 -16.06 -0.96
CA THR A 384 3.76 -15.90 0.49
C THR A 384 5.25 -15.84 0.84
N ALA A 385 6.07 -16.67 0.19
CA ALA A 385 7.51 -16.76 0.42
C ALA A 385 8.30 -15.61 -0.23
N CYS A 386 7.75 -14.96 -1.24
CA CYS A 386 8.38 -13.80 -1.88
C CYS A 386 8.20 -12.54 -1.00
N PRO A 387 9.28 -11.86 -0.57
CA PRO A 387 9.18 -10.66 0.27
C PRO A 387 8.36 -9.52 -0.35
N ALA A 388 8.41 -9.39 -1.68
CA ALA A 388 7.64 -8.41 -2.43
C ALA A 388 6.20 -8.86 -2.74
N HIS A 389 5.85 -10.11 -2.41
CA HIS A 389 4.56 -10.76 -2.68
C HIS A 389 4.12 -10.68 -4.14
N LEU A 390 5.06 -10.94 -5.05
CA LEU A 390 4.80 -10.91 -6.49
C LEU A 390 3.62 -11.82 -6.87
N ALA A 391 2.87 -11.41 -7.89
CA ALA A 391 1.77 -12.18 -8.46
C ALA A 391 2.28 -13.36 -9.31
N VAL A 392 3.02 -14.30 -8.69
CA VAL A 392 3.74 -15.40 -9.36
C VAL A 392 2.85 -16.21 -10.28
N GLN A 393 1.75 -16.76 -9.76
CA GLN A 393 0.79 -17.51 -10.57
C GLN A 393 0.23 -16.67 -11.73
N GLY A 394 0.08 -15.36 -11.55
CA GLY A 394 -0.43 -14.46 -12.58
C GLY A 394 0.55 -14.28 -13.73
N TYR A 395 1.80 -13.89 -13.46
CA TYR A 395 2.77 -13.68 -14.55
C TYR A 395 3.19 -15.01 -15.20
N VAL A 396 3.20 -16.13 -14.45
CA VAL A 396 3.42 -17.47 -15.02
C VAL A 396 2.28 -17.84 -15.97
N LYS A 397 1.02 -17.59 -15.59
CA LYS A 397 -0.13 -17.83 -16.46
C LYS A 397 -0.08 -16.97 -17.73
N MET A 398 0.25 -15.68 -17.60
CA MET A 398 0.43 -14.78 -18.75
C MET A 398 1.56 -15.27 -19.67
N ALA A 399 2.67 -15.78 -19.11
CA ALA A 399 3.76 -16.35 -19.89
C ALA A 399 3.34 -17.61 -20.66
N ALA A 400 2.55 -18.50 -20.04
CA ALA A 400 1.98 -19.66 -20.73
C ALA A 400 1.10 -19.25 -21.93
N GLU A 401 0.46 -18.07 -21.86
CA GLU A 401 -0.40 -17.50 -22.90
C GLU A 401 0.37 -16.63 -23.93
N GLY A 402 1.68 -16.46 -23.77
CA GLY A 402 2.50 -15.59 -24.62
C GLY A 402 2.33 -14.09 -24.34
N ARG A 403 1.67 -13.70 -23.25
CA ARG A 403 1.40 -12.31 -22.85
C ARG A 403 2.55 -11.70 -22.05
N TYR A 404 3.76 -11.66 -22.63
CA TYR A 404 4.97 -11.31 -21.88
C TYR A 404 5.03 -9.84 -21.41
N LEU A 405 4.53 -8.89 -22.21
CA LEU A 405 4.51 -7.47 -21.82
C LEU A 405 3.51 -7.20 -20.69
N ASP A 406 2.36 -7.88 -20.70
CA ASP A 406 1.40 -7.84 -19.58
C ASP A 406 2.00 -8.45 -18.31
N ALA A 407 2.72 -9.57 -18.46
CA ALA A 407 3.42 -10.22 -17.36
C ALA A 407 4.50 -9.31 -16.75
N LEU A 408 5.27 -8.61 -17.59
CA LEU A 408 6.25 -7.60 -17.16
C LEU A 408 5.57 -6.47 -16.39
N LYS A 409 4.49 -5.90 -16.94
CA LYS A 409 3.69 -4.85 -16.27
C LYS A 409 3.18 -5.33 -14.91
N LEU A 410 2.69 -6.56 -14.79
CA LEU A 410 2.21 -7.14 -13.54
C LEU A 410 3.34 -7.28 -12.50
N ILE A 411 4.55 -7.70 -12.92
CA ILE A 411 5.72 -7.77 -12.03
C ILE A 411 6.14 -6.38 -11.56
N LYS A 412 6.19 -5.38 -12.45
CA LYS A 412 6.65 -4.01 -12.15
C LYS A 412 5.79 -3.28 -11.10
N GLN A 413 4.56 -3.73 -10.86
CA GLN A 413 3.73 -3.19 -9.75
C GLN A 413 4.35 -3.43 -8.36
N ASP A 414 5.13 -4.50 -8.21
CA ASP A 414 5.70 -4.95 -6.93
C ASP A 414 7.22 -5.12 -6.96
N ASN A 415 7.85 -5.06 -8.14
CA ASN A 415 9.29 -5.15 -8.30
C ASN A 415 9.79 -4.20 -9.40
N PRO A 416 10.49 -3.10 -9.06
CA PRO A 416 11.06 -2.19 -10.06
C PRO A 416 12.26 -2.77 -10.82
N PHE A 417 12.89 -3.84 -10.31
CA PHE A 417 14.09 -4.49 -10.84
C PHE A 417 13.87 -5.98 -11.19
N PRO A 418 12.89 -6.34 -12.04
CA PRO A 418 12.63 -7.73 -12.39
C PRO A 418 13.81 -8.45 -13.07
N ALA A 419 14.60 -7.76 -13.89
CA ALA A 419 15.72 -8.34 -14.63
C ALA A 419 16.92 -8.59 -13.70
N VAL A 420 17.24 -7.66 -12.80
CA VAL A 420 18.18 -7.91 -11.70
C VAL A 420 17.70 -9.12 -10.88
N CYS A 421 16.45 -9.13 -10.44
CA CYS A 421 15.93 -10.25 -9.67
C CYS A 421 15.93 -11.57 -10.46
N GLY A 422 15.79 -11.56 -11.79
CA GLY A 422 15.90 -12.75 -12.63
C GLY A 422 17.32 -13.30 -12.74
N ALA A 423 18.33 -12.53 -12.34
CA ALA A 423 19.72 -12.93 -12.39
C ALA A 423 20.24 -13.47 -11.03
N ILE A 424 19.77 -12.90 -9.91
CA ILE A 424 20.37 -13.08 -8.57
C ILE A 424 19.37 -13.38 -7.45
N CYS A 425 18.11 -13.65 -7.75
CA CYS A 425 17.13 -14.00 -6.72
C CYS A 425 17.50 -15.35 -6.07
N ASN A 426 17.23 -15.48 -4.76
CA ASN A 426 17.42 -16.71 -4.00
C ASN A 426 16.27 -17.71 -4.14
N ARG A 427 15.30 -17.44 -5.02
CA ARG A 427 14.25 -18.40 -5.43
C ARG A 427 13.43 -19.00 -4.29
N ARG A 428 13.20 -18.25 -3.17
CA ARG A 428 12.28 -18.67 -2.08
C ARG A 428 10.89 -19.11 -2.59
N CYS A 429 10.45 -18.55 -3.71
CA CYS A 429 9.20 -18.92 -4.37
C CYS A 429 9.22 -20.33 -5.00
N GLU A 430 10.39 -20.80 -5.47
CA GLU A 430 10.60 -22.16 -5.96
C GLU A 430 10.76 -23.14 -4.79
N ASP A 431 11.52 -22.76 -3.75
CA ASP A 431 11.69 -23.58 -2.54
C ASP A 431 10.36 -23.89 -1.87
N ALA A 432 9.46 -22.90 -1.81
CA ALA A 432 8.13 -23.06 -1.24
C ALA A 432 7.12 -23.72 -2.20
N CYS A 433 7.45 -23.88 -3.48
CA CYS A 433 6.51 -24.30 -4.51
C CYS A 433 5.87 -25.65 -4.18
N THR A 434 4.53 -25.70 -4.15
CA THR A 434 3.77 -26.93 -3.92
C THR A 434 4.16 -28.04 -4.89
N ARG A 435 4.54 -27.72 -6.13
CA ARG A 435 4.94 -28.74 -7.11
C ARG A 435 6.19 -29.52 -6.67
N GLY A 436 7.09 -28.91 -5.90
CA GLY A 436 8.28 -29.55 -5.37
C GLY A 436 8.01 -30.66 -4.33
N THR A 437 6.79 -30.78 -3.80
CA THR A 437 6.41 -31.92 -2.94
C THR A 437 5.91 -33.12 -3.75
N VAL A 438 5.83 -32.98 -5.07
CA VAL A 438 5.34 -34.01 -6.01
C VAL A 438 6.50 -34.49 -6.88
N ASP A 439 7.17 -33.56 -7.56
CA ASP A 439 8.36 -33.82 -8.36
C ASP A 439 9.39 -32.68 -8.20
N GLU A 440 9.53 -31.79 -9.18
CA GLU A 440 10.43 -30.64 -9.16
C GLU A 440 9.64 -29.34 -9.22
N PRO A 441 10.05 -28.29 -8.48
CA PRO A 441 9.36 -27.01 -8.50
C PRO A 441 9.31 -26.39 -9.91
N VAL A 442 8.36 -25.49 -10.13
CA VAL A 442 8.32 -24.68 -11.35
C VAL A 442 9.55 -23.77 -11.36
N ALA A 443 10.28 -23.69 -12.47
CA ALA A 443 11.40 -22.76 -12.67
C ALA A 443 10.90 -21.31 -12.85
N ILE A 444 10.29 -20.79 -11.79
CA ILE A 444 9.66 -19.46 -11.71
C ILE A 444 10.69 -18.36 -12.03
N ASP A 445 11.92 -18.50 -11.56
CA ASP A 445 12.99 -17.53 -11.75
C ASP A 445 13.41 -17.45 -13.22
N GLU A 446 13.51 -18.58 -13.92
CA GLU A 446 13.85 -18.62 -15.34
C GLU A 446 12.73 -18.05 -16.22
N ILE A 447 11.46 -18.33 -15.88
CA ILE A 447 10.30 -17.67 -16.51
C ILE A 447 10.38 -16.15 -16.30
N LYS A 448 10.64 -15.70 -15.06
CA LYS A 448 10.78 -14.29 -14.72
C LYS A 448 11.95 -13.64 -15.47
N LYS A 449 13.10 -14.33 -15.60
CA LYS A 449 14.28 -13.87 -16.36
C LYS A 449 13.93 -13.64 -17.82
N PHE A 450 13.20 -14.56 -18.45
CA PHE A 450 12.73 -14.39 -19.83
C PHE A 450 11.78 -13.19 -20.00
N ILE A 451 10.79 -13.06 -19.10
CA ILE A 451 9.85 -11.93 -19.13
C ILE A 451 10.59 -10.60 -18.93
N ALA A 452 11.50 -10.55 -17.96
CA ALA A 452 12.24 -9.35 -17.62
C ALA A 452 13.25 -8.94 -18.70
N ALA A 453 13.81 -9.90 -19.44
CA ALA A 453 14.69 -9.62 -20.57
C ALA A 453 14.00 -8.77 -21.65
N GLN A 454 12.67 -8.76 -21.72
CA GLN A 454 11.92 -7.88 -22.63
C GLN A 454 12.18 -6.40 -22.34
N GLU A 455 12.34 -6.01 -21.07
CA GLU A 455 12.58 -4.62 -20.65
C GLU A 455 13.98 -4.10 -21.05
N LEU A 456 14.91 -5.00 -21.35
CA LEU A 456 16.25 -4.62 -21.84
C LEU A 456 16.19 -3.98 -23.23
N ASN A 457 15.12 -4.24 -24.00
CA ASN A 457 14.82 -3.50 -25.20
C ASN A 457 14.04 -2.22 -24.83
N GLU A 458 14.61 -1.07 -25.17
CA GLU A 458 14.02 0.24 -24.86
C GLU A 458 12.57 0.39 -25.34
N ALA A 459 12.23 -0.17 -26.52
CA ALA A 459 10.88 -0.11 -27.08
C ALA A 459 9.81 -0.86 -26.26
N ASN A 460 10.24 -1.78 -25.39
CA ASN A 460 9.36 -2.62 -24.59
C ASN A 460 9.35 -2.22 -23.10
N ARG A 461 10.08 -1.17 -22.71
CA ARG A 461 10.18 -0.73 -21.31
C ARG A 461 8.82 -0.32 -20.76
N PHE A 462 8.51 -0.78 -19.55
CA PHE A 462 7.30 -0.36 -18.85
C PHE A 462 7.61 0.82 -17.92
N VAL A 463 7.11 2.00 -18.28
CA VAL A 463 7.17 3.21 -17.43
C VAL A 463 5.80 3.39 -16.75
N PRO A 464 5.71 3.35 -15.41
CA PRO A 464 4.46 3.55 -14.70
C PRO A 464 3.99 5.01 -14.81
N ILE A 465 2.68 5.21 -14.70
CA ILE A 465 2.09 6.54 -14.54
C ILE A 465 2.60 7.14 -13.21
N CYS A 466 2.98 8.41 -13.25
CA CYS A 466 3.42 9.17 -12.09
C CYS A 466 2.44 10.31 -11.86
N GLU A 467 1.57 10.16 -10.85
CA GLU A 467 0.58 11.19 -10.49
C GLU A 467 0.21 11.11 -9.00
N LYS A 468 -0.21 12.24 -8.41
CA LYS A 468 -0.90 12.26 -7.12
C LYS A 468 -2.36 11.83 -7.29
N ASP A 469 -3.03 11.49 -6.19
CA ASP A 469 -4.38 10.91 -6.22
C ASP A 469 -5.44 11.79 -6.92
N ASP A 470 -5.29 13.12 -6.88
CA ASP A 470 -6.14 14.11 -7.55
C ASP A 470 -5.48 14.73 -8.81
N GLY A 471 -4.42 14.10 -9.33
CA GLY A 471 -3.81 14.39 -10.63
C GLY A 471 -2.58 15.30 -10.61
N GLY A 472 -1.69 15.10 -11.59
CA GLY A 472 -0.46 15.88 -11.70
C GLY A 472 0.57 15.51 -10.64
N MET A 473 1.51 16.42 -10.35
CA MET A 473 2.64 16.21 -9.44
C MET A 473 2.47 17.05 -8.17
N TRP A 474 3.13 16.65 -7.09
CA TRP A 474 3.14 17.42 -5.83
C TRP A 474 3.88 18.76 -5.93
N GLY A 475 4.87 18.83 -6.81
CA GLY A 475 5.71 20.02 -6.97
C GLY A 475 6.75 20.21 -5.86
N PRO A 476 7.44 21.37 -5.85
CA PRO A 476 8.66 21.58 -5.07
C PRO A 476 8.45 21.67 -3.55
N ASP A 477 7.20 21.78 -3.09
CA ASP A 477 6.88 21.87 -1.66
C ASP A 477 6.88 20.51 -0.95
N TYR A 478 6.92 19.40 -1.70
CA TYR A 478 6.91 18.03 -1.16
C TYR A 478 8.10 17.20 -1.64
N LYS A 479 9.29 17.80 -1.72
CA LYS A 479 10.51 17.10 -2.13
C LYS A 479 10.87 15.97 -1.17
N MET A 480 11.28 14.84 -1.73
CA MET A 480 11.73 13.65 -0.99
C MET A 480 13.21 13.39 -1.25
N ALA A 481 13.97 13.13 -0.19
CA ALA A 481 15.37 12.77 -0.28
C ALA A 481 15.55 11.27 -0.01
N VAL A 482 16.29 10.62 -0.88
CA VAL A 482 16.73 9.23 -0.71
C VAL A 482 18.25 9.23 -0.63
N ILE A 483 18.80 8.69 0.46
CA ILE A 483 20.26 8.66 0.68
C ILE A 483 20.75 7.23 0.46
N GLY A 484 21.50 7.03 -0.62
CA GLY A 484 21.95 5.73 -1.13
C GLY A 484 21.19 5.31 -2.39
N GLY A 485 21.92 5.11 -3.48
CA GLY A 485 21.44 4.68 -4.80
C GLY A 485 21.46 3.16 -4.99
N GLY A 486 21.38 2.39 -3.90
CA GLY A 486 21.23 0.92 -3.94
C GLY A 486 19.79 0.44 -4.15
N PRO A 487 19.53 -0.87 -4.13
CA PRO A 487 18.21 -1.44 -4.44
C PRO A 487 17.08 -0.91 -3.55
N ALA A 488 17.32 -0.76 -2.24
CA ALA A 488 16.32 -0.21 -1.31
C ALA A 488 15.99 1.25 -1.65
N GLY A 489 17.03 2.10 -1.80
CA GLY A 489 16.86 3.52 -2.11
C GLY A 489 16.16 3.74 -3.45
N LEU A 490 16.63 3.07 -4.51
CA LEU A 490 16.02 3.17 -5.83
C LEU A 490 14.59 2.62 -5.84
N SER A 491 14.30 1.56 -5.09
CA SER A 491 12.93 1.05 -4.95
C SER A 491 12.01 2.07 -4.26
N CYS A 492 12.46 2.70 -3.18
CA CYS A 492 11.71 3.77 -2.52
C CYS A 492 11.47 4.93 -3.49
N ALA A 493 12.50 5.36 -4.23
CA ALA A 493 12.41 6.42 -5.22
C ALA A 493 11.41 6.10 -6.34
N TYR A 494 11.42 4.88 -6.87
CA TYR A 494 10.45 4.40 -7.85
C TYR A 494 9.02 4.60 -7.34
N TYR A 495 8.70 4.08 -6.14
CA TYR A 495 7.34 4.16 -5.61
C TYR A 495 6.93 5.59 -5.22
N LEU A 496 7.83 6.39 -4.63
CA LEU A 496 7.56 7.80 -4.34
C LEU A 496 7.26 8.57 -5.63
N ARG A 497 8.02 8.30 -6.70
CA ARG A 497 7.80 8.96 -7.98
C ARG A 497 6.47 8.55 -8.61
N THR A 498 6.04 7.28 -8.51
CA THR A 498 4.70 6.86 -8.96
C THR A 498 3.56 7.59 -8.23
N LYS A 499 3.79 8.04 -6.98
CA LYS A 499 2.85 8.85 -6.19
C LYS A 499 2.92 10.36 -6.49
N GLY A 500 3.63 10.75 -7.54
CA GLY A 500 3.72 12.13 -8.03
C GLY A 500 4.74 13.02 -7.31
N TYR A 501 5.63 12.46 -6.49
CA TYR A 501 6.63 13.26 -5.76
C TYR A 501 7.84 13.62 -6.63
N ASP A 502 8.44 14.77 -6.32
CA ASP A 502 9.79 15.09 -6.76
C ASP A 502 10.79 14.42 -5.82
N VAL A 503 11.59 13.52 -6.37
CA VAL A 503 12.50 12.66 -5.61
C VAL A 503 13.93 12.89 -6.08
N THR A 504 14.83 13.16 -5.14
CA THR A 504 16.27 13.21 -5.40
C THR A 504 16.96 12.08 -4.64
N VAL A 505 17.72 11.27 -5.37
CA VAL A 505 18.58 10.21 -4.82
C VAL A 505 20.01 10.75 -4.74
N PHE A 506 20.57 10.79 -3.53
CA PHE A 506 21.94 11.17 -3.26
C PHE A 506 22.79 9.89 -3.14
N GLU A 507 23.80 9.76 -3.99
CA GLU A 507 24.70 8.62 -4.03
C GLU A 507 26.15 9.09 -3.84
N LYS A 508 26.86 8.44 -2.92
CA LYS A 508 28.26 8.73 -2.59
C LYS A 508 29.17 8.34 -3.75
N GLU A 509 28.89 7.22 -4.40
CA GLU A 509 29.65 6.71 -5.53
C GLU A 509 29.36 7.48 -6.83
N LYS A 510 30.23 7.30 -7.84
CA LYS A 510 30.07 7.93 -9.15
C LYS A 510 28.90 7.34 -9.97
N GLN A 511 28.44 6.16 -9.61
CA GLN A 511 27.40 5.41 -10.31
C GLN A 511 26.39 4.85 -9.31
N LEU A 512 25.16 4.69 -9.77
CA LEU A 512 24.04 4.14 -9.00
C LEU A 512 24.11 2.61 -8.92
N GLY A 513 23.15 1.98 -8.26
CA GLY A 513 23.00 0.53 -8.17
C GLY A 513 23.60 -0.09 -6.92
N GLY A 514 24.39 0.65 -6.14
CA GLY A 514 24.93 0.21 -4.85
C GLY A 514 25.62 -1.16 -4.95
N MET A 515 25.26 -2.10 -4.07
CA MET A 515 25.85 -3.45 -4.07
C MET A 515 25.53 -4.27 -5.34
N MET A 516 24.50 -3.92 -6.11
CA MET A 516 24.23 -4.60 -7.40
C MET A 516 25.35 -4.34 -8.41
N LEU A 517 25.91 -3.13 -8.43
CA LEU A 517 27.07 -2.81 -9.28
C LEU A 517 28.39 -3.09 -8.56
N ASN A 518 28.50 -2.77 -7.27
CA ASN A 518 29.78 -2.80 -6.56
C ASN A 518 30.11 -4.18 -5.97
N GLY A 519 29.11 -4.93 -5.51
CA GLY A 519 29.32 -6.19 -4.78
C GLY A 519 29.12 -7.45 -5.62
N ILE A 520 28.27 -7.42 -6.65
CA ILE A 520 27.92 -8.63 -7.41
C ILE A 520 28.73 -8.70 -8.72
N PRO A 521 29.48 -9.77 -8.98
CA PRO A 521 30.25 -9.93 -10.22
C PRO A 521 29.40 -10.01 -11.48
N SER A 522 29.96 -9.58 -12.62
CA SER A 522 29.27 -9.55 -13.92
C SER A 522 28.79 -10.92 -14.41
N TYR A 523 29.47 -12.02 -14.03
CA TYR A 523 29.07 -13.37 -14.46
C TYR A 523 27.76 -13.83 -13.79
N ARG A 524 27.34 -13.14 -12.72
CA ARG A 524 26.02 -13.30 -12.09
C ARG A 524 25.05 -12.21 -12.52
N LEU A 525 25.49 -10.95 -12.50
CA LEU A 525 24.64 -9.80 -12.79
C LEU A 525 25.35 -8.82 -13.72
N GLN A 526 24.89 -8.78 -14.96
CA GLN A 526 25.41 -7.90 -15.98
C GLN A 526 25.13 -6.42 -15.64
N LYS A 527 26.15 -5.57 -15.77
CA LYS A 527 26.08 -4.16 -15.37
C LYS A 527 25.08 -3.36 -16.22
N ASN A 528 24.99 -3.69 -17.51
CA ASN A 528 24.00 -3.10 -18.41
C ASN A 528 22.55 -3.45 -18.05
N THR A 529 22.29 -4.61 -17.43
CA THR A 529 20.97 -4.98 -16.91
C THR A 529 20.54 -4.03 -15.80
N VAL A 530 21.42 -3.76 -14.84
CA VAL A 530 21.16 -2.81 -13.75
C VAL A 530 20.92 -1.40 -14.31
N GLU A 531 21.77 -0.95 -15.23
CA GLU A 531 21.65 0.37 -15.83
C GLU A 531 20.36 0.55 -16.61
N ALA A 532 19.92 -0.48 -17.35
CA ALA A 532 18.68 -0.44 -18.12
C ALA A 532 17.43 -0.29 -17.24
N GLU A 533 17.42 -0.86 -16.03
CA GLU A 533 16.31 -0.69 -15.09
C GLU A 533 16.39 0.66 -14.35
N ILE A 534 17.59 1.19 -14.12
CA ILE A 534 17.81 2.54 -13.58
C ILE A 534 17.35 3.61 -14.60
N ASP A 535 17.55 3.39 -15.89
CA ASP A 535 17.03 4.27 -16.96
C ASP A 535 15.51 4.46 -16.86
N VAL A 536 14.76 3.44 -16.44
CA VAL A 536 13.32 3.57 -16.22
C VAL A 536 13.04 4.65 -15.16
N LEU A 537 13.81 4.69 -14.07
CA LEU A 537 13.66 5.72 -13.04
C LEU A 537 14.06 7.12 -13.56
N ARG A 538 15.08 7.21 -14.42
CA ARG A 538 15.45 8.46 -15.10
C ARG A 538 14.30 8.97 -15.97
N THR A 539 13.70 8.08 -16.77
CA THR A 539 12.55 8.39 -17.63
C THR A 539 11.31 8.80 -16.82
N MET A 540 11.11 8.21 -15.63
CA MET A 540 10.06 8.65 -14.70
C MET A 540 10.32 10.07 -14.16
N GLY A 541 11.56 10.56 -14.21
CA GLY A 541 11.95 11.89 -13.74
C GLY A 541 12.51 11.91 -12.31
N VAL A 542 13.07 10.80 -11.83
CA VAL A 542 13.86 10.79 -10.58
C VAL A 542 15.17 11.54 -10.81
N GLU A 543 15.51 12.47 -9.91
CA GLU A 543 16.79 13.18 -9.94
C GLU A 543 17.87 12.35 -9.23
N PHE A 544 19.05 12.27 -9.83
CA PHE A 544 20.20 11.56 -9.26
C PHE A 544 21.37 12.51 -9.05
N ARG A 545 21.90 12.54 -7.83
CA ARG A 545 23.11 13.28 -7.45
C ARG A 545 24.18 12.31 -6.97
N CYS A 546 24.94 11.80 -7.93
CA CYS A 546 26.08 10.91 -7.70
C CYS A 546 27.33 11.70 -7.27
N GLY A 547 28.25 11.04 -6.56
CA GLY A 547 29.46 11.67 -6.03
C GLY A 547 29.20 12.61 -4.85
N VAL A 548 28.06 12.49 -4.16
CA VAL A 548 27.66 13.33 -3.03
C VAL A 548 27.54 12.48 -1.77
N ASP A 549 28.43 12.69 -0.80
CA ASP A 549 28.45 11.99 0.48
C ASP A 549 27.72 12.81 1.56
N VAL A 550 26.50 12.39 1.90
CA VAL A 550 25.66 13.08 2.90
C VAL A 550 26.20 12.84 4.31
N GLY A 551 26.54 13.93 5.01
CA GLY A 551 27.32 13.98 6.25
C GLY A 551 28.72 14.54 6.03
N LYS A 552 29.23 14.53 4.78
CA LYS A 552 30.53 15.09 4.43
C LYS A 552 30.40 16.33 3.54
N ASP A 553 29.74 16.18 2.40
CA ASP A 553 29.60 17.24 1.38
C ASP A 553 28.35 18.09 1.60
N ILE A 554 27.29 17.49 2.14
CA ILE A 554 26.03 18.15 2.53
C ILE A 554 25.43 17.45 3.76
N THR A 555 24.76 18.18 4.63
CA THR A 555 24.12 17.64 5.84
C THR A 555 22.61 17.45 5.67
N LEU A 556 22.00 16.59 6.49
CA LEU A 556 20.53 16.45 6.51
C LEU A 556 19.83 17.78 6.85
N ASP A 557 20.42 18.61 7.69
CA ASP A 557 19.88 19.94 8.03
C ASP A 557 19.92 20.93 6.86
N GLU A 558 20.95 20.87 6.02
CA GLU A 558 20.99 21.66 4.78
C GLU A 558 19.92 21.18 3.80
N LEU A 559 19.73 19.87 3.66
CA LEU A 559 18.65 19.33 2.83
C LEU A 559 17.26 19.75 3.36
N ARG A 560 17.04 19.75 4.69
CA ARG A 560 15.79 20.30 5.26
C ARG A 560 15.58 21.76 4.84
N LYS A 561 16.63 22.58 4.87
CA LYS A 561 16.58 24.00 4.42
C LYS A 561 16.31 24.13 2.92
N ASP A 562 16.77 23.18 2.11
CA ASP A 562 16.49 23.09 0.66
C ASP A 562 15.06 22.63 0.33
N GLY A 563 14.25 22.32 1.36
CA GLY A 563 12.82 22.04 1.26
C GLY A 563 12.45 20.55 1.27
N TYR A 564 13.41 19.64 1.49
CA TYR A 564 13.12 18.22 1.62
C TYR A 564 12.28 17.94 2.89
N LYS A 565 11.19 17.18 2.74
CA LYS A 565 10.21 16.93 3.80
C LYS A 565 10.41 15.61 4.55
N ALA A 566 11.00 14.62 3.89
CA ALA A 566 11.30 13.33 4.49
C ALA A 566 12.54 12.71 3.83
N PHE A 567 13.23 11.88 4.61
CA PHE A 567 14.49 11.25 4.25
C PHE A 567 14.36 9.73 4.35
N TYR A 568 14.73 9.02 3.29
CA TYR A 568 14.93 7.57 3.34
C TYR A 568 16.41 7.25 3.28
N ILE A 569 16.98 6.75 4.37
CA ILE A 569 18.39 6.37 4.44
C ILE A 569 18.53 4.88 4.12
N ALA A 570 19.16 4.59 3.00
CA ALA A 570 19.36 3.27 2.40
C ALA A 570 20.81 3.07 1.94
N ILE A 571 21.77 3.50 2.77
CA ILE A 571 23.21 3.45 2.45
C ILE A 571 23.80 2.03 2.44
N GLY A 572 23.05 1.03 2.93
CA GLY A 572 23.51 -0.37 3.01
C GLY A 572 24.68 -0.58 3.97
N LEU A 573 25.33 -1.75 3.90
CA LEU A 573 26.52 -2.09 4.68
C LEU A 573 27.76 -2.07 3.77
N GLN A 574 28.46 -0.94 3.73
CA GLN A 574 29.51 -0.71 2.74
C GLN A 574 30.91 -1.15 3.17
N GLY A 575 31.14 -1.30 4.48
CA GLY A 575 32.43 -1.66 5.04
C GLY A 575 32.63 -3.17 5.15
N GLY A 576 33.89 -3.61 5.12
CA GLY A 576 34.28 -4.99 5.44
C GLY A 576 34.40 -5.22 6.95
N ARG A 577 34.37 -6.48 7.38
CA ARG A 577 34.81 -6.90 8.71
C ARG A 577 36.14 -7.64 8.63
N THR A 578 37.01 -7.43 9.60
CA THR A 578 38.27 -8.15 9.74
C THR A 578 38.16 -9.27 10.77
N ALA A 579 39.01 -10.28 10.67
CA ALA A 579 39.00 -11.43 11.57
C ALA A 579 39.45 -11.09 13.00
N GLY A 580 40.17 -9.98 13.18
CA GLY A 580 40.71 -9.55 14.47
C GLY A 580 41.91 -10.38 14.92
N VAL A 581 42.71 -10.88 13.97
CA VAL A 581 43.85 -11.77 14.24
C VAL A 581 45.19 -11.04 14.04
N PRO A 582 46.26 -11.47 14.74
CA PRO A 582 47.58 -10.88 14.53
C PRO A 582 48.02 -10.94 13.06
N GLY A 583 48.57 -9.83 12.55
CA GLY A 583 49.13 -9.72 11.20
C GLY A 583 48.15 -9.34 10.09
N GLU A 584 46.87 -9.11 10.40
CA GLU A 584 45.84 -8.70 9.42
C GLU A 584 46.11 -7.35 8.73
N ASP A 585 47.06 -6.56 9.23
CA ASP A 585 47.56 -5.32 8.64
C ASP A 585 48.65 -5.53 7.57
N ALA A 586 48.95 -6.77 7.20
CA ALA A 586 49.94 -7.09 6.16
C ALA A 586 49.52 -6.57 4.77
N GLU A 587 50.51 -6.16 3.96
CA GLU A 587 50.26 -5.84 2.55
C GLU A 587 49.78 -7.09 1.81
N GLY A 588 48.66 -6.98 1.07
CA GLY A 588 48.01 -8.11 0.40
C GLY A 588 46.81 -8.70 1.15
N VAL A 589 46.51 -8.23 2.37
CA VAL A 589 45.24 -8.52 3.07
C VAL A 589 44.21 -7.44 2.70
N VAL A 590 43.06 -7.85 2.15
CA VAL A 590 42.01 -6.94 1.67
C VAL A 590 40.63 -7.51 2.04
N SER A 591 39.68 -6.62 2.35
CA SER A 591 38.27 -6.99 2.47
C SER A 591 37.74 -7.51 1.14
N GLY A 592 36.97 -8.60 1.18
CA GLY A 592 36.30 -9.18 0.02
C GLY A 592 35.37 -8.19 -0.69
N ILE A 593 34.72 -7.29 0.05
CA ILE A 593 33.86 -6.24 -0.52
C ILE A 593 34.69 -5.24 -1.33
N ASP A 594 35.82 -4.81 -0.80
CA ASP A 594 36.70 -3.85 -1.49
C ASP A 594 37.34 -4.47 -2.71
N PHE A 595 37.70 -5.75 -2.64
CA PHE A 595 38.16 -6.53 -3.79
C PHE A 595 37.10 -6.60 -4.89
N LEU A 596 35.87 -7.02 -4.56
CA LEU A 596 34.76 -7.08 -5.51
C LEU A 596 34.43 -5.70 -6.10
N ARG A 597 34.48 -4.64 -5.29
CA ARG A 597 34.28 -3.26 -5.75
C ARG A 597 35.33 -2.89 -6.81
N LYS A 598 36.61 -3.17 -6.58
CA LYS A 598 37.69 -2.92 -7.55
C LYS A 598 37.52 -3.71 -8.84
N VAL A 599 37.22 -5.00 -8.72
CA VAL A 599 36.94 -5.90 -9.87
C VAL A 599 35.80 -5.34 -10.72
N ASN A 600 34.68 -4.97 -10.09
CA ASN A 600 33.50 -4.48 -10.78
C ASN A 600 33.67 -3.09 -11.41
N GLN A 601 34.54 -2.24 -10.85
CA GLN A 601 34.84 -0.91 -11.39
C GLN A 601 35.93 -0.92 -12.47
N SER A 602 36.31 -2.11 -12.96
CA SER A 602 37.39 -2.31 -13.93
C SER A 602 38.74 -1.74 -13.47
N GLN A 603 38.94 -1.61 -12.16
CA GLN A 603 40.25 -1.34 -11.56
C GLN A 603 40.97 -2.69 -11.43
N GLN A 604 41.45 -3.18 -12.57
CA GLN A 604 41.98 -4.54 -12.75
C GLN A 604 43.41 -4.66 -12.20
N ASP A 605 43.55 -4.69 -10.88
CA ASP A 605 44.79 -5.14 -10.27
C ASP A 605 44.79 -6.68 -10.27
N LYS A 606 45.66 -7.28 -11.09
CA LYS A 606 45.86 -8.74 -11.05
C LYS A 606 46.42 -9.14 -9.70
N LEU A 607 45.92 -10.25 -9.16
CA LEU A 607 46.51 -10.89 -7.99
C LEU A 607 47.75 -11.68 -8.44
N SER A 608 48.81 -11.66 -7.66
CA SER A 608 50.02 -12.44 -7.94
C SER A 608 50.11 -13.63 -6.99
N GLY A 609 50.33 -14.84 -7.52
CA GLY A 609 50.47 -16.08 -6.75
C GLY A 609 49.19 -16.54 -6.06
N ASP A 610 49.34 -17.49 -5.16
CA ASP A 610 48.20 -18.14 -4.51
C ASP A 610 47.41 -17.15 -3.63
N ALA A 611 46.09 -17.25 -3.68
CA ALA A 611 45.17 -16.40 -2.93
C ALA A 611 44.33 -17.23 -1.96
N VAL A 612 44.15 -16.71 -0.75
CA VAL A 612 43.31 -17.30 0.30
C VAL A 612 42.07 -16.44 0.47
N VAL A 613 40.89 -17.06 0.44
CA VAL A 613 39.60 -16.42 0.73
C VAL A 613 39.08 -16.94 2.06
N ILE A 614 38.69 -16.05 2.97
CA ILE A 614 38.19 -16.41 4.30
C ILE A 614 36.70 -16.07 4.38
N GLY A 615 35.84 -17.07 4.49
CA GLY A 615 34.39 -16.91 4.64
C GLY A 615 33.58 -18.04 4.01
N GLY A 616 32.36 -18.27 4.52
CA GLY A 616 31.47 -19.36 4.08
C GLY A 616 30.19 -18.93 3.34
N GLY A 617 29.93 -17.63 3.22
CA GLY A 617 28.70 -17.10 2.60
C GLY A 617 28.81 -16.84 1.09
N ASN A 618 27.70 -16.46 0.44
CA ASN A 618 27.65 -16.17 -1.00
C ASN A 618 28.70 -15.13 -1.44
N VAL A 619 28.95 -14.10 -0.61
CA VAL A 619 29.99 -13.10 -0.88
C VAL A 619 31.38 -13.75 -0.95
N ALA A 620 31.68 -14.72 -0.09
CA ALA A 620 32.97 -15.42 -0.11
C ALA A 620 33.12 -16.26 -1.38
N VAL A 621 32.04 -16.90 -1.84
CA VAL A 621 32.02 -17.62 -3.12
C VAL A 621 32.27 -16.67 -4.29
N ASP A 622 31.61 -15.51 -4.31
CA ASP A 622 31.83 -14.49 -5.36
C ASP A 622 33.24 -13.91 -5.34
N VAL A 623 33.81 -13.69 -4.15
CA VAL A 623 35.21 -13.29 -3.98
C VAL A 623 36.15 -14.36 -4.55
N ALA A 624 35.93 -15.64 -4.23
CA ALA A 624 36.79 -16.73 -4.69
C ALA A 624 36.72 -16.92 -6.21
N ARG A 625 35.52 -16.92 -6.78
CA ARG A 625 35.29 -17.01 -8.23
C ARG A 625 35.79 -15.78 -8.97
N SER A 626 35.72 -14.59 -8.38
CA SER A 626 36.36 -13.41 -8.96
C SER A 626 37.89 -13.50 -8.86
N ALA A 627 38.43 -14.01 -7.75
CA ALA A 627 39.86 -14.18 -7.55
C ALA A 627 40.49 -15.16 -8.56
N VAL A 628 39.84 -16.29 -8.86
CA VAL A 628 40.38 -17.29 -9.81
C VAL A 628 40.55 -16.72 -11.22
N ARG A 629 39.74 -15.71 -11.59
CA ARG A 629 39.84 -15.00 -12.87
C ARG A 629 40.93 -13.92 -12.87
N MET A 630 41.40 -13.52 -11.69
CA MET A 630 42.31 -12.38 -11.50
C MET A 630 43.72 -12.79 -11.06
N THR A 631 43.92 -14.03 -10.61
CA THR A 631 45.22 -14.55 -10.17
C THR A 631 45.89 -15.44 -11.22
N ASP A 632 47.22 -15.53 -11.16
CA ASP A 632 48.03 -16.55 -11.85
C ASP A 632 48.33 -17.79 -10.98
N GLY A 633 47.89 -17.78 -9.72
CA GLY A 633 48.03 -18.88 -8.76
C GLY A 633 46.74 -19.66 -8.49
N LYS A 634 46.74 -20.43 -7.39
CA LYS A 634 45.58 -21.17 -6.90
C LYS A 634 44.74 -20.32 -5.96
N VAL A 635 43.43 -20.58 -5.92
CA VAL A 635 42.52 -19.98 -4.94
C VAL A 635 42.04 -21.04 -3.96
N THR A 636 42.27 -20.79 -2.67
CA THR A 636 41.79 -21.64 -1.58
C THR A 636 40.82 -20.86 -0.71
N MET A 637 39.59 -21.35 -0.59
CA MET A 637 38.56 -20.77 0.26
C MET A 637 38.46 -21.56 1.58
N LEU A 638 38.51 -20.87 2.71
CA LEU A 638 38.41 -21.46 4.05
C LEU A 638 37.23 -20.86 4.81
N CYS A 639 36.47 -21.72 5.50
CA CYS A 639 35.34 -21.30 6.32
C CYS A 639 35.22 -22.09 7.62
N LEU A 640 34.50 -21.52 8.60
CA LEU A 640 34.32 -22.10 9.93
C LEU A 640 33.33 -23.26 9.93
N GLU A 641 32.37 -23.18 9.02
CA GLU A 641 31.23 -24.07 8.88
C GLU A 641 31.63 -25.41 8.27
N SER A 642 30.92 -26.48 8.66
CA SER A 642 30.95 -27.73 7.89
C SER A 642 30.37 -27.49 6.49
N ALA A 643 30.55 -28.45 5.57
CA ALA A 643 30.00 -28.33 4.22
C ALA A 643 28.47 -28.21 4.21
N GLU A 644 27.79 -28.83 5.19
CA GLU A 644 26.34 -28.81 5.37
C GLU A 644 25.83 -27.51 6.01
N GLU A 645 26.68 -26.84 6.79
CA GLU A 645 26.35 -25.62 7.55
C GLU A 645 26.75 -24.34 6.81
N MET A 646 27.38 -24.44 5.63
CA MET A 646 27.79 -23.28 4.85
C MET A 646 26.57 -22.36 4.55
N PRO A 647 26.69 -21.04 4.82
CA PRO A 647 25.63 -20.10 4.48
C PRO A 647 25.43 -19.88 2.97
N ALA A 648 26.41 -20.25 2.14
CA ALA A 648 26.33 -20.12 0.69
C ALA A 648 25.36 -21.12 0.05
N ALA A 649 24.78 -20.74 -1.09
CA ALA A 649 23.91 -21.63 -1.86
C ALA A 649 24.70 -22.83 -2.41
N LYS A 650 24.09 -24.02 -2.38
CA LYS A 650 24.78 -25.29 -2.71
C LYS A 650 25.28 -25.32 -4.16
N ASP A 651 24.47 -24.82 -5.08
CA ASP A 651 24.80 -24.66 -6.50
C ASP A 651 25.98 -23.70 -6.69
N GLU A 652 26.02 -22.57 -5.98
CA GLU A 652 27.15 -21.63 -6.07
C GLU A 652 28.47 -22.24 -5.55
N VAL A 653 28.41 -23.05 -4.48
CA VAL A 653 29.59 -23.78 -3.97
C VAL A 653 30.06 -24.84 -4.95
N LEU A 654 29.14 -25.52 -5.65
CA LEU A 654 29.48 -26.48 -6.69
C LEU A 654 30.15 -25.80 -7.89
N GLU A 655 29.59 -24.70 -8.38
CA GLU A 655 30.18 -23.90 -9.46
C GLU A 655 31.60 -23.43 -9.10
N ALA A 656 31.83 -23.01 -7.85
CA ALA A 656 33.16 -22.62 -7.40
C ALA A 656 34.17 -23.79 -7.47
N LYS A 657 33.75 -24.99 -7.05
CA LYS A 657 34.60 -26.20 -7.13
C LYS A 657 34.87 -26.62 -8.58
N GLU A 658 33.89 -26.49 -9.47
CA GLU A 658 34.04 -26.75 -10.90
C GLU A 658 35.01 -25.77 -11.57
N GLU A 659 35.11 -24.54 -11.07
CA GLU A 659 36.11 -23.54 -11.45
C GLU A 659 37.50 -23.77 -10.83
N GLY A 660 37.72 -24.88 -10.12
CA GLY A 660 39.01 -25.28 -9.56
C GLY A 660 39.37 -24.63 -8.22
N ILE A 661 38.40 -24.03 -7.54
CA ILE A 661 38.59 -23.44 -6.21
C ILE A 661 38.56 -24.55 -5.15
N GLU A 662 39.62 -24.65 -4.35
CA GLU A 662 39.68 -25.57 -3.22
C GLU A 662 38.89 -25.00 -2.04
N VAL A 663 37.97 -25.78 -1.47
CA VAL A 663 37.13 -25.35 -0.33
C VAL A 663 37.47 -26.19 0.90
N LEU A 664 38.00 -25.56 1.94
CA LEU A 664 38.38 -26.19 3.20
C LEU A 664 37.45 -25.75 4.34
N ASN A 665 36.57 -26.66 4.73
CA ASN A 665 35.59 -26.46 5.80
C ASN A 665 36.16 -26.71 7.20
N GLY A 666 35.59 -26.05 8.22
CA GLY A 666 35.94 -26.24 9.62
C GLY A 666 37.28 -25.64 10.03
N TRP A 667 37.68 -24.50 9.46
CA TRP A 667 38.94 -23.82 9.71
C TRP A 667 38.73 -22.30 9.91
N GLY A 668 39.25 -21.76 11.01
CA GLY A 668 39.22 -20.32 11.30
C GLY A 668 40.61 -19.70 11.34
N PRO A 669 40.77 -18.42 10.96
CA PRO A 669 42.08 -17.77 10.99
C PRO A 669 42.62 -17.67 12.43
N LYS A 670 43.93 -17.89 12.59
CA LYS A 670 44.67 -17.76 13.86
C LYS A 670 45.63 -16.57 13.81
N GLU A 671 46.40 -16.43 12.74
CA GLU A 671 47.31 -15.31 12.47
C GLU A 671 47.70 -15.26 10.98
N VAL A 672 48.09 -14.07 10.51
CA VAL A 672 48.66 -13.84 9.18
C VAL A 672 50.18 -13.64 9.31
N LEU A 673 50.94 -14.45 8.59
CA LEU A 673 52.41 -14.40 8.60
C LEU A 673 52.91 -13.43 7.53
N LYS A 674 53.80 -12.51 7.93
CA LYS A 674 54.42 -11.51 7.05
C LYS A 674 55.77 -11.98 6.52
N ASP A 675 56.12 -11.54 5.32
CA ASP A 675 57.47 -11.64 4.78
C ASP A 675 58.38 -10.52 5.32
N GLU A 676 59.63 -10.49 4.86
CA GLU A 676 60.63 -9.50 5.29
C GLU A 676 60.27 -8.05 4.89
N ASN A 677 59.38 -7.86 3.92
CA ASN A 677 58.91 -6.55 3.44
C ASN A 677 57.58 -6.13 4.08
N GLY A 678 56.97 -6.97 4.92
CA GLY A 678 55.68 -6.71 5.54
C GLY A 678 54.46 -7.15 4.71
N ALA A 679 54.68 -7.84 3.59
CA ALA A 679 53.62 -8.42 2.76
C ALA A 679 53.21 -9.81 3.26
N VAL A 680 52.00 -10.26 2.91
CA VAL A 680 51.53 -11.58 3.33
C VAL A 680 52.35 -12.71 2.69
N LYS A 681 52.71 -13.69 3.50
CA LYS A 681 53.43 -14.92 3.11
C LYS A 681 52.57 -16.17 3.26
N ALA A 682 51.78 -16.23 4.34
CA ALA A 682 50.92 -17.37 4.65
C ALA A 682 49.87 -16.98 5.70
N VAL A 683 48.83 -17.78 5.83
CA VAL A 683 47.85 -17.69 6.92
C VAL A 683 47.84 -18.98 7.71
N VAL A 684 47.89 -18.87 9.04
CA VAL A 684 47.72 -20.00 9.95
C VAL A 684 46.25 -20.09 10.33
N PHE A 685 45.67 -21.28 10.17
CA PHE A 685 44.30 -21.57 10.57
C PHE A 685 44.29 -22.56 11.73
N LYS A 686 43.22 -22.51 12.52
CA LYS A 686 42.92 -23.43 13.64
C LYS A 686 41.60 -24.14 13.40
N LYS A 687 41.50 -25.40 13.85
CA LYS A 687 40.32 -26.22 13.62
C LYS A 687 39.11 -25.66 14.34
N CYS A 688 38.03 -25.41 13.61
CA CYS A 688 36.72 -25.10 14.19
C CYS A 688 36.01 -26.41 14.53
N VAL A 689 35.70 -26.60 15.81
CA VAL A 689 35.06 -27.82 16.35
C VAL A 689 33.53 -27.69 16.32
N SER A 690 33.02 -26.48 16.54
CA SER A 690 31.59 -26.17 16.45
C SER A 690 31.41 -24.69 16.15
N VAL A 691 30.52 -24.33 15.22
CA VAL A 691 30.21 -22.91 14.89
C VAL A 691 29.13 -22.33 15.79
N PHE A 692 28.14 -23.14 16.15
CA PHE A 692 26.96 -22.71 16.89
C PHE A 692 26.91 -23.33 18.29
N ASP A 693 26.30 -22.61 19.24
CA ASP A 693 25.95 -23.16 20.55
C ASP A 693 24.68 -24.03 20.49
N SER A 694 24.25 -24.58 21.63
CA SER A 694 23.04 -25.42 21.74
C SER A 694 21.74 -24.68 21.43
N GLU A 695 21.74 -23.34 21.41
CA GLU A 695 20.62 -22.49 21.03
C GLU A 695 20.73 -22.03 19.57
N HIS A 696 21.64 -22.63 18.79
CA HIS A 696 21.95 -22.26 17.40
C HIS A 696 22.41 -20.81 17.22
N ARG A 697 22.99 -20.20 18.26
CA ARG A 697 23.62 -18.87 18.15
C ARG A 697 25.06 -19.03 17.71
N PHE A 698 25.53 -18.10 16.88
CA PHE A 698 26.92 -18.07 16.41
C PHE A 698 27.88 -17.92 17.61
N SER A 699 28.66 -18.95 17.89
CA SER A 699 29.59 -19.04 19.03
C SER A 699 30.68 -20.07 18.73
N PRO A 700 31.63 -19.76 17.82
CA PRO A 700 32.59 -20.74 17.35
C PRO A 700 33.56 -21.18 18.46
N VAL A 701 33.81 -22.50 18.52
CA VAL A 701 34.77 -23.14 19.43
C VAL A 701 35.89 -23.74 18.60
N TYR A 702 37.14 -23.47 19.01
CA TYR A 702 38.34 -23.87 18.28
C TYR A 702 39.18 -24.86 19.07
N ASP A 703 39.85 -25.78 18.36
CA ASP A 703 41.01 -26.49 18.88
C ASP A 703 42.27 -25.70 18.51
N GLU A 704 42.88 -25.06 19.50
CA GLU A 704 44.08 -24.21 19.30
C GLU A 704 45.35 -25.02 18.95
N ASN A 705 45.32 -26.35 19.13
CA ASN A 705 46.45 -27.24 18.86
C ASN A 705 46.41 -27.86 17.45
N ASP A 706 45.23 -27.95 16.84
CA ASP A 706 45.06 -28.45 15.48
C ASP A 706 45.10 -27.27 14.50
N THR A 707 46.26 -27.07 13.87
CA THR A 707 46.52 -25.93 12.98
C THR A 707 47.07 -26.37 11.63
N ILE A 708 46.66 -25.65 10.57
CA ILE A 708 47.26 -25.74 9.24
C ILE A 708 47.84 -24.39 8.84
N THR A 709 48.85 -24.40 7.97
CA THR A 709 49.41 -23.18 7.38
C THR A 709 49.22 -23.25 5.87
N VAL A 710 48.61 -22.22 5.30
CA VAL A 710 48.37 -22.09 3.86
C VAL A 710 49.24 -20.95 3.34
N GLU A 711 50.20 -21.26 2.48
CA GLU A 711 51.04 -20.25 1.83
C GLU A 711 50.23 -19.46 0.79
N CYS A 712 50.37 -18.14 0.79
CA CYS A 712 49.63 -17.26 -0.11
C CYS A 712 50.26 -15.88 -0.18
N LYS A 713 50.00 -15.17 -1.28
CA LYS A 713 50.41 -13.79 -1.51
C LYS A 713 49.25 -12.78 -1.46
N ALA A 714 48.02 -13.27 -1.34
CA ALA A 714 46.84 -12.45 -1.14
C ALA A 714 45.87 -13.12 -0.17
N VAL A 715 45.25 -12.33 0.71
CA VAL A 715 44.21 -12.78 1.64
C VAL A 715 42.98 -11.89 1.45
N LEU A 716 41.84 -12.51 1.16
CA LEU A 716 40.57 -11.84 0.89
C LEU A 716 39.56 -12.20 1.98
N GLU A 717 39.29 -11.25 2.88
CA GLU A 717 38.40 -11.47 4.03
C GLU A 717 36.93 -11.19 3.68
N ALA A 718 36.13 -12.24 3.58
CA ALA A 718 34.70 -12.20 3.23
C ALA A 718 33.81 -12.68 4.40
N ILE A 719 34.13 -12.24 5.61
CA ILE A 719 33.50 -12.70 6.88
C ILE A 719 32.37 -11.80 7.39
N GLY A 720 31.96 -10.79 6.61
CA GLY A 720 30.78 -9.98 6.89
C GLY A 720 30.91 -8.53 6.47
N GLN A 721 29.79 -7.81 6.57
CA GLN A 721 29.68 -6.39 6.19
C GLN A 721 29.43 -5.52 7.45
N SER A 722 29.81 -4.26 7.39
CA SER A 722 29.67 -3.28 8.47
C SER A 722 29.06 -1.98 7.99
N ALA A 723 28.39 -1.28 8.92
CA ALA A 723 27.77 0.01 8.65
C ALA A 723 28.83 1.12 8.73
N GLU A 724 28.83 2.03 7.76
CA GLU A 724 29.70 3.20 7.73
C GLU A 724 28.85 4.48 7.67
N TRP A 725 28.53 5.04 8.83
CA TRP A 725 27.67 6.22 8.93
C TRP A 725 28.39 7.54 8.66
N GLY A 726 29.72 7.58 8.84
CA GLY A 726 30.47 8.84 8.87
C GLY A 726 29.82 9.84 9.84
N ARG A 727 29.46 11.03 9.33
CA ARG A 727 28.74 12.08 10.07
C ARG A 727 27.27 12.22 9.64
N LEU A 728 26.72 11.27 8.87
CA LEU A 728 25.37 11.36 8.31
C LEU A 728 24.30 11.57 9.40
N LEU A 729 24.45 10.89 10.53
CA LEU A 729 23.50 10.95 11.65
C LEU A 729 23.78 12.07 12.66
N GLU A 730 24.81 12.90 12.45
CA GLU A 730 25.17 13.97 13.38
C GLU A 730 23.99 14.95 13.57
N GLY A 731 23.62 15.21 14.83
CA GLY A 731 22.49 16.07 15.16
C GLY A 731 21.10 15.42 15.05
N THR A 732 21.01 14.15 14.65
CA THR A 732 19.73 13.42 14.56
C THR A 732 19.44 12.59 15.81
N LYS A 733 18.19 12.17 15.99
CA LYS A 733 17.77 11.21 17.03
C LYS A 733 17.84 9.75 16.60
N VAL A 734 18.46 9.43 15.46
CA VAL A 734 18.52 8.04 14.96
C VAL A 734 19.38 7.20 15.89
N GLU A 735 18.80 6.12 16.41
CA GLU A 735 19.49 5.16 17.26
C GLU A 735 20.11 4.04 16.42
N THR A 736 21.26 3.51 16.87
CA THR A 736 21.93 2.37 16.25
C THR A 736 22.03 1.20 17.22
N ARG A 737 21.96 -0.02 16.66
CA ARG A 737 22.16 -1.27 17.37
C ARG A 737 23.66 -1.52 17.58
N ARG A 738 23.99 -2.51 18.42
CA ARG A 738 25.39 -2.91 18.68
C ARG A 738 26.20 -3.28 17.43
N ASN A 739 25.54 -3.81 16.41
CA ASN A 739 26.14 -4.17 15.12
C ASN A 739 26.24 -2.98 14.13
N GLY A 740 25.87 -1.77 14.57
CA GLY A 740 25.91 -0.54 13.77
C GLY A 740 24.68 -0.31 12.89
N THR A 741 23.70 -1.22 12.80
CA THR A 741 22.49 -0.98 12.00
C THR A 741 21.52 -0.03 12.70
N ALA A 742 20.69 0.69 11.95
CA ALA A 742 19.71 1.62 12.51
C ALA A 742 18.54 0.90 13.21
N VAL A 743 17.94 1.60 14.18
CA VAL A 743 16.68 1.20 14.82
C VAL A 743 15.52 1.95 14.16
N ALA A 744 14.50 1.21 13.74
CA ALA A 744 13.25 1.75 13.24
C ALA A 744 12.09 0.84 13.60
N ASP A 745 10.88 1.41 13.55
CA ASP A 745 9.65 0.66 13.70
C ASP A 745 9.49 -0.36 12.55
N PRO A 746 9.15 -1.63 12.84
CA PRO A 746 9.14 -2.71 11.85
C PRO A 746 8.02 -2.58 10.80
N VAL A 747 6.98 -1.77 11.07
CA VAL A 747 5.84 -1.58 10.15
C VAL A 747 6.03 -0.31 9.32
N THR A 748 6.40 0.78 9.98
CA THR A 748 6.46 2.12 9.41
C THR A 748 7.85 2.50 8.92
N PHE A 749 8.92 1.80 9.34
CA PHE A 749 10.32 2.10 8.99
C PHE A 749 10.79 3.47 9.50
N GLN A 750 10.00 4.14 10.35
CA GLN A 750 10.32 5.42 10.95
C GLN A 750 11.32 5.22 12.10
N THR A 751 12.32 6.10 12.17
CA THR A 751 13.28 6.14 13.28
C THR A 751 12.74 6.99 14.45
N ALA A 752 13.55 7.16 15.50
CA ALA A 752 13.23 8.12 16.55
C ALA A 752 13.30 9.59 16.10
N GLU A 753 13.87 9.88 14.92
CA GLU A 753 13.68 11.17 14.24
C GLU A 753 12.51 11.07 13.25
N PRO A 754 11.40 11.84 13.43
CA PRO A 754 10.16 11.60 12.69
C PRO A 754 10.26 11.72 11.17
N ASP A 755 11.14 12.59 10.65
CA ASP A 755 11.32 12.78 9.21
C ASP A 755 12.33 11.82 8.57
N ILE A 756 12.95 10.93 9.36
CA ILE A 756 13.94 9.95 8.89
C ILE A 756 13.37 8.53 8.96
N PHE A 757 13.40 7.88 7.80
CA PHE A 757 13.05 6.48 7.58
C PHE A 757 14.30 5.71 7.14
N VAL A 758 14.41 4.44 7.50
CA VAL A 758 15.58 3.60 7.17
C VAL A 758 15.13 2.24 6.65
N GLY A 759 15.88 1.66 5.71
CA GLY A 759 15.60 0.30 5.22
C GLY A 759 16.74 -0.25 4.36
N GLY A 760 16.59 -1.48 3.89
CA GLY A 760 17.69 -2.26 3.33
C GLY A 760 18.67 -2.73 4.42
N ASP A 761 19.88 -3.09 3.98
CA ASP A 761 20.86 -3.74 4.86
C ASP A 761 21.26 -2.89 6.06
N ILE A 762 21.19 -1.55 5.95
CA ILE A 762 21.52 -0.63 7.04
C ILE A 762 20.53 -0.71 8.21
N CYS A 763 19.33 -1.25 8.00
CA CYS A 763 18.32 -1.46 9.04
C CYS A 763 18.35 -2.92 9.55
N PHE A 764 18.36 -3.89 8.63
CA PHE A 764 18.13 -5.30 8.96
C PHE A 764 19.36 -6.22 8.88
N GLY A 765 20.52 -5.71 8.47
CA GLY A 765 21.66 -6.52 8.10
C GLY A 765 21.59 -7.02 6.67
N ALA A 766 22.68 -7.63 6.18
CA ALA A 766 22.79 -8.09 4.80
C ALA A 766 21.65 -9.07 4.41
N ARG A 767 20.84 -8.68 3.42
CA ARG A 767 19.71 -9.45 2.86
C ARG A 767 19.77 -9.49 1.33
N PHE A 768 18.76 -10.11 0.71
CA PHE A 768 18.68 -10.17 -0.76
C PHE A 768 18.02 -8.92 -1.34
N VAL A 769 18.31 -8.64 -2.62
CA VAL A 769 17.74 -7.49 -3.35
C VAL A 769 16.21 -7.45 -3.30
N ILE A 770 15.55 -8.60 -3.33
CA ILE A 770 14.08 -8.68 -3.24
C ILE A 770 13.54 -8.23 -1.87
N ASP A 771 14.30 -8.43 -0.79
CA ASP A 771 13.95 -7.92 0.54
C ASP A 771 14.04 -6.38 0.54
N ALA A 772 15.14 -5.82 0.02
CA ALA A 772 15.35 -4.37 -0.11
C ALA A 772 14.26 -3.68 -0.95
N ILE A 773 13.78 -4.32 -2.02
CA ILE A 773 12.67 -3.84 -2.84
C ILE A 773 11.36 -3.77 -2.05
N ALA A 774 11.05 -4.83 -1.30
CA ALA A 774 9.84 -4.87 -0.48
C ALA A 774 9.88 -3.77 0.61
N GLU A 775 11.04 -3.56 1.21
CA GLU A 775 11.27 -2.55 2.26
C GLU A 775 11.16 -1.12 1.71
N GLY A 776 11.73 -0.84 0.53
CA GLY A 776 11.60 0.46 -0.14
C GLY A 776 10.14 0.83 -0.45
N LYS A 777 9.32 -0.15 -0.87
CA LYS A 777 7.88 0.03 -1.07
C LYS A 777 7.15 0.39 0.23
N LYS A 778 7.45 -0.32 1.32
CA LYS A 778 6.82 -0.08 2.64
C LYS A 778 7.21 1.27 3.21
N ALA A 779 8.47 1.68 3.07
CA ALA A 779 8.96 2.98 3.51
C ALA A 779 8.31 4.13 2.73
N CYS A 780 8.11 3.96 1.41
CA CYS A 780 7.39 4.94 0.58
C CYS A 780 5.99 5.25 1.12
N GLU A 781 5.22 4.22 1.52
CA GLU A 781 3.89 4.44 2.11
C GLU A 781 3.97 5.28 3.39
N SER A 782 4.94 5.00 4.25
CA SER A 782 5.13 5.74 5.51
C SER A 782 5.57 7.17 5.29
N MET A 783 6.51 7.41 4.37
CA MET A 783 6.93 8.77 3.99
C MET A 783 5.76 9.55 3.40
N HIS A 784 4.98 8.95 2.52
CA HIS A 784 3.79 9.57 1.96
C HIS A 784 2.78 9.96 3.05
N ARG A 785 2.48 9.07 4.00
CA ARG A 785 1.60 9.38 5.12
C ARG A 785 2.21 10.48 6.02
N PHE A 786 3.52 10.43 6.31
CA PHE A 786 4.18 11.37 7.22
C PHE A 786 4.14 12.82 6.73
N VAL A 787 4.42 13.06 5.45
CA VAL A 787 4.51 14.44 4.92
C VAL A 787 3.16 15.15 4.81
N HIS A 788 2.06 14.40 4.94
CA HIS A 788 0.70 14.92 4.90
C HIS A 788 0.17 15.10 6.33
N PRO A 789 -0.07 16.34 6.79
CA PRO A 789 -0.57 16.58 8.14
C PRO A 789 -1.87 15.83 8.43
N GLY A 790 -1.96 15.26 9.63
CA GLY A 790 -3.18 14.59 10.09
C GLY A 790 -3.35 13.13 9.63
N GLN A 791 -2.42 12.61 8.83
CA GLN A 791 -2.43 11.20 8.43
C GLN A 791 -1.76 10.32 9.49
N SER A 792 -2.34 9.16 9.73
CA SER A 792 -1.75 8.11 10.57
C SER A 792 -0.84 7.20 9.75
N LEU A 793 0.28 6.80 10.33
CA LEU A 793 1.19 5.84 9.71
C LEU A 793 0.63 4.41 9.70
N THR A 794 -0.35 4.09 10.55
CA THR A 794 -0.79 2.71 10.82
C THR A 794 -2.28 2.44 10.57
N ILE A 795 -3.15 3.44 10.70
CA ILE A 795 -4.60 3.25 10.51
C ILE A 795 -4.90 2.84 9.07
N ALA A 796 -5.74 1.81 8.91
CA ALA A 796 -6.13 1.24 7.61
C ALA A 796 -4.94 0.89 6.69
N ARG A 797 -3.77 0.56 7.27
CA ARG A 797 -2.57 0.17 6.52
C ARG A 797 -2.70 -1.27 6.03
N ASP A 798 -2.40 -1.49 4.76
CA ASP A 798 -2.29 -2.83 4.21
C ASP A 798 -0.91 -3.40 4.52
N LEU A 799 -0.86 -4.37 5.45
CA LEU A 799 0.39 -5.03 5.83
C LEU A 799 0.86 -6.07 4.79
N ARG A 800 0.01 -6.39 3.80
CA ARG A 800 0.26 -7.40 2.76
C ARG A 800 0.63 -8.76 3.34
N GLU A 801 -0.08 -9.16 4.40
CA GLU A 801 0.13 -10.45 5.04
C GLU A 801 -0.59 -11.57 4.28
N PHE A 802 0.16 -12.58 3.88
CA PHE A 802 -0.34 -13.76 3.19
C PHE A 802 0.12 -15.02 3.91
N LYS A 803 -0.78 -16.00 4.06
CA LYS A 803 -0.48 -17.27 4.71
C LYS A 803 -0.23 -18.34 3.65
N GLU A 804 0.81 -19.14 3.86
CA GLU A 804 1.06 -20.33 3.04
C GLU A 804 -0.04 -21.37 3.30
N LEU A 805 -0.52 -22.03 2.25
CA LEU A 805 -1.44 -23.15 2.38
C LEU A 805 -0.76 -24.39 2.98
N ASP A 806 -1.55 -25.31 3.54
CA ASP A 806 -1.02 -26.57 4.09
C ASP A 806 -0.75 -27.58 2.97
N LYS A 807 0.52 -27.75 2.62
CA LYS A 807 0.98 -28.67 1.56
C LYS A 807 0.73 -30.14 1.90
N GLU A 808 0.71 -30.51 3.17
CA GLU A 808 0.49 -31.89 3.61
C GLU A 808 -0.97 -32.32 3.48
N ASN A 809 -1.90 -31.38 3.33
CA ASN A 809 -3.33 -31.65 3.24
C ASN A 809 -3.90 -31.48 1.83
N ILE A 810 -3.07 -31.37 0.79
CA ILE A 810 -3.53 -31.21 -0.60
C ILE A 810 -3.90 -32.56 -1.22
N ALA A 811 -4.95 -32.58 -2.03
CA ALA A 811 -5.27 -33.67 -2.95
C ALA A 811 -5.08 -33.19 -4.41
N LEU A 812 -4.23 -33.90 -5.16
CA LEU A 812 -4.00 -33.65 -6.58
C LEU A 812 -4.59 -34.80 -7.40
N GLU A 813 -5.66 -34.53 -8.16
CA GLU A 813 -6.32 -35.55 -8.98
C GLU A 813 -5.64 -35.73 -10.34
N ASN A 814 -5.32 -34.63 -11.03
CA ASN A 814 -4.67 -34.61 -12.33
C ASN A 814 -3.70 -33.44 -12.43
N TYR A 815 -2.48 -33.69 -12.90
CA TYR A 815 -1.48 -32.66 -13.18
C TYR A 815 -0.60 -33.07 -14.37
N ASP A 816 0.03 -32.09 -15.00
CA ASP A 816 0.96 -32.28 -16.11
C ASP A 816 2.24 -33.00 -15.66
N ASN A 817 2.74 -33.98 -16.41
CA ASN A 817 3.94 -34.76 -16.07
C ASN A 817 5.19 -34.36 -16.88
N ALA A 818 5.20 -33.19 -17.50
CA ALA A 818 6.35 -32.70 -18.24
C ALA A 818 7.54 -32.47 -17.27
N PRO A 819 8.76 -32.83 -17.70
CA PRO A 819 9.95 -32.61 -16.90
C PRO A 819 10.23 -31.10 -16.77
N ARG A 820 10.87 -30.72 -15.66
CA ARG A 820 11.34 -29.35 -15.45
C ARG A 820 12.30 -28.96 -16.57
N GLN A 821 12.09 -27.78 -17.14
CA GLN A 821 13.00 -27.22 -18.13
C GLN A 821 14.31 -26.76 -17.46
N ALA A 822 15.42 -26.89 -18.18
CA ALA A 822 16.74 -26.47 -17.71
C ALA A 822 17.35 -25.46 -18.69
N PRO A 823 18.11 -24.46 -18.19
CA PRO A 823 18.77 -23.48 -19.05
C PRO A 823 19.91 -24.14 -19.82
N GLY A 824 20.09 -23.72 -21.07
CA GLY A 824 21.28 -24.09 -21.85
C GLY A 824 22.52 -23.36 -21.33
N HIS A 825 23.71 -23.83 -21.72
CA HIS A 825 24.98 -23.19 -21.36
C HIS A 825 25.80 -22.92 -22.62
N ARG A 826 26.49 -21.78 -22.66
CA ARG A 826 27.48 -21.47 -23.70
C ARG A 826 28.70 -22.37 -23.52
N ASN A 827 29.24 -22.87 -24.62
CA ASN A 827 30.45 -23.68 -24.62
C ASN A 827 31.70 -22.79 -24.57
N VAL A 828 31.95 -22.21 -23.40
CA VAL A 828 33.12 -21.35 -23.09
C VAL A 828 33.68 -21.74 -21.73
N ASP A 829 34.99 -21.56 -21.55
CA ASP A 829 35.63 -21.81 -20.27
C ASP A 829 35.20 -20.73 -19.25
N ALA A 830 34.53 -21.14 -18.17
CA ALA A 830 33.93 -20.24 -17.19
C ALA A 830 34.97 -19.32 -16.52
N VAL A 831 36.19 -19.82 -16.27
CA VAL A 831 37.27 -19.03 -15.66
C VAL A 831 37.92 -18.03 -16.62
N SER A 832 37.61 -18.12 -17.92
CA SER A 832 38.14 -17.22 -18.95
C SER A 832 37.28 -15.97 -19.18
N THR A 833 36.08 -15.89 -18.57
CA THR A 833 35.13 -14.80 -18.80
C THR A 833 34.40 -14.36 -17.54
N PHE A 834 33.98 -13.09 -17.53
CA PHE A 834 33.07 -12.52 -16.55
C PHE A 834 31.63 -12.43 -17.08
N ASP A 835 31.30 -13.11 -18.17
CA ASP A 835 29.94 -13.16 -18.69
C ASP A 835 29.12 -14.32 -18.11
N ASP A 836 27.80 -14.14 -17.96
CA ASP A 836 26.88 -15.23 -17.59
C ASP A 836 26.85 -16.27 -18.71
N ILE A 837 27.32 -17.48 -18.44
CA ILE A 837 27.37 -18.57 -19.44
C ILE A 837 26.01 -19.25 -19.60
N ARG A 838 25.05 -19.02 -18.70
CA ARG A 838 23.71 -19.59 -18.77
C ARG A 838 22.89 -18.85 -19.81
N LEU A 839 22.22 -19.59 -20.67
CA LEU A 839 21.30 -19.06 -21.66
C LEU A 839 19.91 -18.88 -21.03
N PRO A 840 19.20 -17.77 -21.33
CA PRO A 840 17.80 -17.65 -20.95
C PRO A 840 16.97 -18.77 -21.63
N PHE A 841 15.85 -19.12 -21.03
CA PHE A 841 14.89 -20.03 -21.67
C PHE A 841 14.45 -19.52 -23.05
N THR A 842 14.19 -20.43 -23.97
CA THR A 842 13.45 -20.08 -25.19
C THR A 842 11.97 -19.87 -24.88
N GLU A 843 11.24 -19.24 -25.79
CA GLU A 843 9.78 -19.09 -25.66
C GLU A 843 9.08 -20.45 -25.50
N GLU A 844 9.51 -21.48 -26.23
CA GLU A 844 8.96 -22.83 -26.11
C GLU A 844 9.21 -23.42 -24.72
N GLN A 845 10.41 -23.25 -24.17
CA GLN A 845 10.74 -23.69 -22.81
C GLN A 845 9.90 -22.95 -21.78
N VAL A 846 9.72 -21.63 -21.92
CA VAL A 846 8.87 -20.83 -21.01
C VAL A 846 7.44 -21.32 -21.02
N LYS A 847 6.84 -21.56 -22.19
CA LYS A 847 5.46 -22.05 -22.29
C LYS A 847 5.32 -23.45 -21.68
N ALA A 848 6.26 -24.34 -21.97
CA ALA A 848 6.28 -25.69 -21.41
C ALA A 848 6.42 -25.66 -19.88
N GLU A 849 7.34 -24.88 -19.35
CA GLU A 849 7.57 -24.77 -17.91
C GLU A 849 6.40 -24.09 -17.19
N ALA A 850 5.85 -23.02 -17.76
CA ALA A 850 4.74 -22.30 -17.17
C ALA A 850 3.47 -23.15 -17.07
N ALA A 851 3.26 -24.09 -18.01
CA ALA A 851 2.16 -25.04 -17.99
C ALA A 851 2.24 -26.05 -16.82
N ARG A 852 3.41 -26.25 -16.20
CA ARG A 852 3.59 -27.14 -15.03
C ARG A 852 2.98 -26.58 -13.73
N CYS A 853 2.62 -25.29 -13.71
CA CYS A 853 2.08 -24.62 -12.53
C CYS A 853 0.74 -25.24 -12.07
N LEU A 854 0.67 -25.66 -10.81
CA LEU A 854 -0.52 -26.30 -10.22
C LEU A 854 -1.69 -25.35 -9.94
N GLY A 855 -1.49 -24.03 -10.02
CA GLY A 855 -2.59 -23.09 -9.78
C GLY A 855 -3.07 -23.03 -8.31
N CYS A 856 -2.14 -22.99 -7.35
CA CYS A 856 -2.35 -23.19 -5.91
C CYS A 856 -3.49 -22.37 -5.25
N GLY A 857 -3.55 -21.05 -5.51
CA GLY A 857 -4.50 -20.14 -4.88
C GLY A 857 -5.64 -19.68 -5.79
N ALA A 858 -6.72 -19.20 -5.18
CA ALA A 858 -7.78 -18.43 -5.83
C ALA A 858 -8.26 -17.28 -4.93
N THR A 859 -8.87 -16.25 -5.52
CA THR A 859 -9.60 -15.23 -4.75
C THR A 859 -10.96 -15.78 -4.38
N VAL A 860 -11.43 -15.47 -3.18
CA VAL A 860 -12.77 -15.80 -2.69
C VAL A 860 -13.44 -14.51 -2.25
N VAL A 861 -14.71 -14.34 -2.63
CA VAL A 861 -15.51 -13.16 -2.28
C VAL A 861 -16.59 -13.53 -1.28
N ASP A 862 -16.58 -12.85 -0.14
CA ASP A 862 -17.72 -12.83 0.77
C ASP A 862 -18.85 -11.98 0.16
N LEU A 863 -19.83 -12.67 -0.43
CA LEU A 863 -21.00 -12.05 -1.05
C LEU A 863 -21.83 -11.21 -0.06
N ASN A 864 -21.82 -11.55 1.23
CA ASN A 864 -22.53 -10.79 2.24
C ASN A 864 -21.75 -9.57 2.72
N ARG A 865 -20.46 -9.46 2.44
CA ARG A 865 -19.68 -8.25 2.71
C ARG A 865 -19.49 -7.37 1.48
N CYS A 866 -19.55 -7.94 0.28
CA CYS A 866 -19.42 -7.23 -0.98
C CYS A 866 -20.43 -6.06 -1.09
N ILE A 867 -19.96 -4.90 -1.54
CA ILE A 867 -20.79 -3.69 -1.78
C ILE A 867 -21.07 -3.43 -3.26
N GLY A 868 -20.55 -4.27 -4.17
CA GLY A 868 -20.82 -4.19 -5.60
C GLY A 868 -20.21 -2.98 -6.31
N CYS A 869 -19.05 -2.48 -5.87
CA CYS A 869 -18.39 -1.32 -6.47
C CYS A 869 -17.66 -1.58 -7.80
N GLY A 870 -17.37 -2.83 -8.16
CA GLY A 870 -16.69 -3.16 -9.42
C GLY A 870 -15.17 -2.93 -9.47
N LEU A 871 -14.55 -2.25 -8.49
CA LEU A 871 -13.09 -2.03 -8.48
C LEU A 871 -12.27 -3.32 -8.61
N CYS A 872 -12.76 -4.42 -8.04
CA CYS A 872 -12.08 -5.71 -8.13
C CYS A 872 -12.03 -6.30 -9.55
N THR A 873 -13.02 -5.99 -10.40
CA THR A 873 -13.08 -6.48 -11.79
C THR A 873 -12.13 -5.70 -12.69
N THR A 874 -11.98 -4.40 -12.44
CA THR A 874 -11.06 -3.53 -13.20
C THR A 874 -9.58 -3.87 -12.98
N ARG A 875 -9.26 -4.65 -11.93
CA ARG A 875 -7.89 -5.15 -11.66
C ARG A 875 -7.64 -6.55 -12.19
N CYS A 876 -8.66 -7.23 -12.70
CA CYS A 876 -8.55 -8.61 -13.14
C CYS A 876 -8.23 -8.70 -14.63
N GLU A 877 -6.97 -8.95 -14.96
CA GLU A 877 -6.49 -9.15 -16.33
C GLU A 877 -6.73 -10.58 -16.88
N PHE A 878 -7.51 -11.39 -16.15
CA PHE A 878 -7.75 -12.81 -16.42
C PHE A 878 -9.23 -13.15 -16.58
N ASP A 879 -10.11 -12.13 -16.57
CA ASP A 879 -11.57 -12.31 -16.67
C ASP A 879 -12.11 -13.32 -15.63
N ALA A 880 -11.49 -13.34 -14.45
CA ALA A 880 -11.78 -14.32 -13.41
C ALA A 880 -12.78 -13.81 -12.37
N ILE A 881 -13.15 -12.53 -12.42
CA ILE A 881 -14.10 -11.92 -11.48
C ILE A 881 -15.01 -10.95 -12.23
N HIS A 882 -16.31 -11.14 -12.07
CA HIS A 882 -17.34 -10.35 -12.74
C HIS A 882 -18.38 -9.87 -11.73
N LEU A 883 -19.10 -8.81 -12.08
CA LEU A 883 -20.29 -8.41 -11.32
C LEU A 883 -21.53 -9.12 -11.86
N SER A 884 -22.46 -9.46 -10.97
CA SER A 884 -23.82 -9.86 -11.34
C SER A 884 -24.83 -9.10 -10.50
N ARG A 885 -25.99 -8.81 -11.09
CA ARG A 885 -27.07 -8.04 -10.47
C ARG A 885 -27.93 -8.89 -9.54
N ASP A 886 -27.33 -9.33 -8.43
CA ASP A 886 -27.94 -10.27 -7.48
C ASP A 886 -29.03 -9.65 -6.59
N LEU A 887 -29.00 -8.33 -6.39
CA LEU A 887 -29.85 -7.63 -5.44
C LEU A 887 -30.57 -6.42 -6.07
N PRO A 888 -31.48 -6.65 -7.03
CA PRO A 888 -32.21 -5.59 -7.75
C PRO A 888 -32.88 -4.55 -6.86
N GLU A 889 -33.28 -4.94 -5.66
CA GLU A 889 -33.94 -4.06 -4.69
C GLU A 889 -33.02 -2.98 -4.13
N CYS A 890 -31.69 -3.14 -4.22
CA CYS A 890 -30.75 -2.15 -3.72
C CYS A 890 -30.74 -0.87 -4.57
N THR A 891 -31.31 -0.91 -5.78
CA THR A 891 -31.45 0.21 -6.70
C THR A 891 -32.55 1.20 -6.28
N ASN A 892 -33.41 0.82 -5.32
CA ASN A 892 -34.53 1.66 -4.90
C ASN A 892 -34.07 2.89 -4.11
N MET A 893 -34.11 4.06 -4.73
CA MET A 893 -33.81 5.33 -4.09
C MET A 893 -35.11 6.05 -3.74
N ILE A 894 -35.27 6.44 -2.47
CA ILE A 894 -36.45 7.18 -1.99
C ILE A 894 -36.03 8.47 -1.32
N ARG A 895 -36.93 9.44 -1.30
CA ARG A 895 -36.67 10.71 -0.61
C ARG A 895 -36.54 10.50 0.89
N CYS A 896 -35.63 11.25 1.50
CA CYS A 896 -35.35 11.23 2.94
C CYS A 896 -36.61 11.43 3.79
N GLU A 897 -37.53 12.28 3.32
CA GLU A 897 -38.78 12.61 4.00
C GLU A 897 -39.76 11.43 4.04
N ASP A 898 -39.63 10.49 3.10
CA ASP A 898 -40.53 9.36 2.89
C ASP A 898 -39.99 8.05 3.52
N LYS A 899 -38.78 8.06 4.11
CA LYS A 899 -38.04 6.86 4.56
C LYS A 899 -38.67 6.08 5.73
N VAL A 900 -39.46 6.75 6.57
CA VAL A 900 -39.98 6.16 7.83
C VAL A 900 -40.84 4.92 7.57
N LEU A 901 -41.73 4.97 6.57
CA LEU A 901 -42.64 3.86 6.30
C LEU A 901 -41.90 2.63 5.74
N PRO A 902 -41.00 2.74 4.74
CA PRO A 902 -40.17 1.63 4.29
C PRO A 902 -39.31 1.02 5.40
N LEU A 903 -38.67 1.82 6.24
CA LEU A 903 -37.88 1.34 7.39
C LEU A 903 -38.74 0.54 8.36
N GLY A 904 -39.94 1.04 8.71
CA GLY A 904 -40.87 0.33 9.58
C GLY A 904 -41.34 -1.01 9.00
N LYS A 905 -41.66 -1.05 7.70
CA LYS A 905 -42.04 -2.29 7.00
C LYS A 905 -40.91 -3.31 7.03
N TYR A 906 -39.67 -2.89 6.77
CA TYR A 906 -38.51 -3.77 6.78
C TYR A 906 -38.19 -4.26 8.20
N ALA A 907 -38.23 -3.37 9.20
CA ALA A 907 -38.03 -3.72 10.61
C ALA A 907 -39.03 -4.80 11.08
N LEU A 908 -40.30 -4.69 10.68
CA LEU A 908 -41.32 -5.71 10.97
C LEU A 908 -41.02 -7.04 10.27
N LYS A 909 -40.71 -7.00 8.96
CA LYS A 909 -40.34 -8.20 8.18
C LYS A 909 -39.15 -8.93 8.82
N ARG A 910 -38.14 -8.18 9.23
CA ARG A 910 -36.96 -8.68 9.95
C ARG A 910 -37.34 -9.28 11.30
N GLY A 911 -38.16 -8.60 12.10
CA GLY A 911 -38.64 -9.11 13.39
C GLY A 911 -39.32 -10.48 13.25
N ILE A 912 -40.18 -10.63 12.24
CA ILE A 912 -40.84 -11.92 11.93
C ILE A 912 -39.79 -12.99 11.54
N LYS A 913 -38.81 -12.64 10.71
CA LYS A 913 -37.74 -13.58 10.29
C LYS A 913 -36.90 -14.07 11.47
N ILE A 914 -36.54 -13.18 12.38
CA ILE A 914 -35.78 -13.52 13.59
C ILE A 914 -36.57 -14.48 14.49
N ILE A 915 -37.88 -14.23 14.69
CA ILE A 915 -38.74 -15.12 15.48
C ILE A 915 -38.75 -16.52 14.86
N LYS A 916 -39.00 -16.63 13.55
CA LYS A 916 -38.98 -17.92 12.82
C LYS A 916 -37.65 -18.66 12.96
N ASN A 917 -36.52 -17.95 12.84
CA ASN A 917 -35.20 -18.54 12.97
C ASN A 917 -34.87 -18.98 14.41
N SER A 918 -35.50 -18.37 15.41
CA SER A 918 -35.28 -18.71 16.82
C SER A 918 -36.02 -19.96 17.28
N GLY A 919 -36.79 -20.61 16.40
CA GLY A 919 -37.57 -21.81 16.71
C GLY A 919 -38.70 -21.56 17.72
N LYS A 920 -39.10 -20.30 17.90
CA LYS A 920 -40.22 -19.87 18.75
C LYS A 920 -41.49 -19.60 17.95
#